data_AF-A0A7R9I6N6-F1
#
_entry.id   AF-A0A7R9I6N6-F1
#
_cell.length_a   1.000
_cell.length_b   1.000
_cell.length_c   1.000
_cell.angle_alpha   90.00
_cell.angle_beta   90.00
_cell.angle_gamma   90.00
#
_symmetry.space_group_name_H-M   'P 1'
#
loop_
_entity.id
_entity.type
_entity.pdbx_description
1 polymer ?
#
loop_
_entity_poly.entity_id
_entity_poly.type
_entity_poly.pdbx_seq_one_letter_code
_entity_poly.pdbx_strand_id
1 'polypeptide(L)'
;MGRCEVLYEISQLPKSYANTNPDWLPLVQTCGSREYLEITKTFNYSNCESSSEYHFGLQSSLNCNPSSNQCGNFWKRTFVNRVIGCGDRHDMLILGSISSSRQIVNLHLHENSEASINSYLNISLVSIKTLSRYFSLPIKTILIKPLKYHHTSQVLSYSLPMKPPSPSWNSNYPESPESDQKEKNNTPSKPKSKINNKSRRERRSHHSSKYPTVVNIEDSSEENGKTNQCLLPSQYLDSSPHRLFTPFSLARKSSQSESFFVQQMKELVNDIVSDLDATQPIPDKMTLEKLTLAVELCRDMNMEDLKKASAYFIEGVSPIKKIHLVESKTMRDIIVMCGTEASFAILKLWIEQKKLEGESAASAIASAPAHFRSPTPELIHMFYEMIRSSAVQEYQQLLISSVLAFSNLLRVACVDDIVKQAQYSVHMIPKPCTKEHAARYISFLEGYKKKSSTLRRVYITALGNTGLPAVLPLLQAIVNDTKASSYLRSSAVFSMKYLAFREPSKLATTLLAIYHSRDYPVVVRISAVSLLFFTCPELSVWQRLAIATWYEPNLALVSFIRSSLETLAQLEDPHYNQMSKNAASALFLSKPLSLGLDHAYNLVRTSSTLKLESVVLEQWSWQRGLDLTTLYYRRTSRLAGLSRLNIETELNIANTDSFLTVLQEVVFPSDDITQTRPPIRDLKKSTKWIHDTLKIAPRLLPHLEGDLHVKLNQLQERILPFDKKLQVDLAR
;
A
#
# COMPACT_ATOMS: atom_id res chain seq x y z
N MET A 1 21.06 -12.49 0.92
CA MET A 1 21.47 -11.19 0.37
C MET A 1 20.65 -10.85 -0.87
N GLY A 2 21.09 -11.19 -2.09
CA GLY A 2 20.36 -10.85 -3.31
C GLY A 2 21.24 -10.83 -4.55
N ARG A 3 20.83 -10.10 -5.59
CA ARG A 3 21.67 -9.62 -6.70
C ARG A 3 21.79 -8.10 -6.56
N CYS A 4 22.96 -7.64 -6.12
CA CYS A 4 23.27 -6.23 -5.91
C CYS A 4 24.60 -5.87 -6.59
N GLU A 5 24.82 -4.58 -6.77
CA GLU A 5 26.13 -4.04 -7.13
C GLU A 5 27.16 -4.37 -6.04
N VAL A 6 28.37 -4.74 -6.47
CA VAL A 6 29.48 -5.12 -5.61
C VAL A 6 30.74 -4.46 -6.13
N LEU A 7 31.40 -3.70 -5.26
CA LEU A 7 32.73 -3.16 -5.49
C LEU A 7 33.78 -4.22 -5.12
N TYR A 8 34.78 -4.39 -5.98
CA TYR A 8 35.96 -5.21 -5.75
C TYR A 8 37.21 -4.33 -5.83
N GLU A 9 37.97 -4.29 -4.74
CA GLU A 9 39.28 -3.65 -4.66
C GLU A 9 40.33 -4.76 -4.57
N ILE A 10 41.40 -4.68 -5.36
CA ILE A 10 42.44 -5.70 -5.45
C ILE A 10 43.79 -5.03 -5.22
N SER A 11 44.51 -5.49 -4.20
CA SER A 11 45.80 -4.97 -3.76
C SER A 11 46.85 -6.08 -3.73
N GLN A 12 48.05 -5.81 -4.25
CA GLN A 12 49.20 -6.69 -4.04
C GLN A 12 49.78 -6.48 -2.63
N LEU A 13 49.95 -7.56 -1.88
CA LEU A 13 50.54 -7.53 -0.54
C LEU A 13 52.06 -7.75 -0.60
N PRO A 14 52.88 -6.95 0.11
CA PRO A 14 54.31 -7.20 0.25
C PRO A 14 54.60 -8.55 0.90
N LYS A 15 55.60 -9.29 0.39
CA LYS A 15 56.01 -10.59 0.94
C LYS A 15 56.45 -10.51 2.42
N SER A 16 56.97 -9.36 2.85
CA SER A 16 57.27 -9.08 4.26
C SER A 16 56.01 -9.09 5.13
N TYR A 17 54.95 -8.40 4.71
CA TYR A 17 53.68 -8.32 5.44
C TYR A 17 52.97 -9.68 5.54
N ALA A 18 53.07 -10.51 4.50
CA ALA A 18 52.55 -11.88 4.52
C ALA A 18 53.24 -12.76 5.58
N ASN A 19 54.56 -12.60 5.76
CA ASN A 19 55.35 -13.39 6.71
C ASN A 19 55.21 -12.93 8.17
N THR A 20 54.85 -11.67 8.43
CA THR A 20 54.71 -11.12 9.80
C THR A 20 53.34 -11.35 10.43
N ASN A 21 52.34 -11.82 9.69
CA ASN A 21 50.95 -11.92 10.15
C ASN A 21 50.37 -13.36 9.99
N PRO A 22 50.95 -14.37 10.67
CA PRO A 22 50.58 -15.78 10.48
C PRO A 22 49.13 -16.09 10.84
N ASP A 23 48.53 -15.36 11.78
CA ASP A 23 47.11 -15.55 12.18
C ASP A 23 46.12 -15.17 11.07
N TRP A 24 46.54 -14.31 10.13
CA TRP A 24 45.71 -13.79 9.04
C TRP A 24 46.02 -14.48 7.70
N LEU A 25 47.23 -15.04 7.55
CA LEU A 25 47.65 -15.82 6.39
C LEU A 25 48.15 -17.20 6.85
N PRO A 26 47.26 -18.18 7.08
CA PRO A 26 47.68 -19.54 7.34
C PRO A 26 48.37 -20.13 6.10
N LEU A 27 49.34 -21.03 6.30
CA LEU A 27 50.02 -21.79 5.25
C LEU A 27 50.71 -20.94 4.14
N VAL A 28 51.24 -19.76 4.46
CA VAL A 28 52.01 -18.87 3.53
C VAL A 28 53.00 -19.62 2.64
N GLN A 29 53.67 -20.64 3.19
CA GLN A 29 54.64 -21.49 2.48
C GLN A 29 54.07 -22.18 1.24
N THR A 30 52.78 -22.51 1.22
CA THR A 30 52.11 -23.17 0.08
C THR A 30 52.02 -22.30 -1.17
N CYS A 31 52.22 -20.99 -1.05
CA CYS A 31 52.22 -20.04 -2.16
C CYS A 31 53.50 -20.07 -3.00
N GLY A 32 54.61 -20.56 -2.45
CA GLY A 32 55.90 -20.60 -3.15
C GLY A 32 56.34 -19.23 -3.67
N SER A 33 56.46 -19.09 -4.99
CA SER A 33 56.86 -17.85 -5.67
C SER A 33 55.70 -16.91 -6.01
N ARG A 34 54.43 -17.35 -5.90
CA ARG A 34 53.22 -16.63 -6.31
C ARG A 34 53.12 -15.24 -5.64
N GLU A 35 52.44 -14.32 -6.30
CA GLU A 35 52.10 -13.02 -5.72
C GLU A 35 51.03 -13.17 -4.64
N TYR A 36 51.10 -12.35 -3.58
CA TYR A 36 50.07 -12.29 -2.55
C TYR A 36 49.06 -11.21 -2.92
N LEU A 37 47.79 -11.57 -2.89
CA LEU A 37 46.69 -10.70 -3.26
C LEU A 37 45.71 -10.56 -2.10
N GLU A 38 45.34 -9.33 -1.82
CA GLU A 38 44.20 -8.95 -1.00
C GLU A 38 43.05 -8.51 -1.93
N ILE A 39 41.88 -9.06 -1.69
CA ILE A 39 40.64 -8.69 -2.40
C ILE A 39 39.61 -8.27 -1.36
N THR A 40 39.28 -6.98 -1.36
CA THR A 40 38.18 -6.43 -0.56
C THR A 40 36.92 -6.36 -1.41
N LYS A 41 35.83 -6.93 -0.90
CA LYS A 41 34.52 -7.00 -1.55
C LYS A 41 33.46 -6.29 -0.71
N THR A 42 32.87 -5.23 -1.25
CA THR A 42 31.87 -4.40 -0.55
C THR A 42 30.54 -4.40 -1.33
N PHE A 43 29.41 -4.58 -0.64
CA PHE A 43 28.08 -4.60 -1.26
C PHE A 43 27.40 -3.24 -1.20
N ASN A 44 26.85 -2.78 -2.32
CA ASN A 44 25.99 -1.59 -2.37
C ASN A 44 24.51 -2.01 -2.21
N TYR A 45 24.00 -1.97 -0.98
CA TYR A 45 22.58 -2.26 -0.70
C TYR A 45 21.61 -1.25 -1.33
N SER A 46 22.05 -0.04 -1.68
CA SER A 46 21.22 0.95 -2.37
C SER A 46 21.03 0.66 -3.86
N ASN A 47 21.75 -0.32 -4.43
CA ASN A 47 21.66 -0.70 -5.83
C ASN A 47 21.54 -2.23 -5.98
N CYS A 48 20.30 -2.72 -5.80
CA CYS A 48 19.95 -4.14 -5.89
C CYS A 48 18.85 -4.39 -6.93
N GLU A 49 19.09 -5.34 -7.84
CA GLU A 49 18.09 -5.84 -8.80
C GLU A 49 17.08 -6.77 -8.13
N SER A 50 17.52 -7.51 -7.10
CA SER A 50 16.62 -8.33 -6.26
C SER A 50 17.23 -8.58 -4.89
N SER A 51 16.43 -8.45 -3.84
CA SER A 51 16.78 -8.82 -2.46
C SER A 51 16.14 -10.15 -2.07
N SER A 52 16.64 -10.76 -0.99
CA SER A 52 16.04 -11.94 -0.35
C SER A 52 15.46 -11.56 1.01
N GLU A 53 14.67 -10.50 1.06
CA GLU A 53 14.06 -9.94 2.28
C GLU A 53 12.54 -10.14 2.28
N TYR A 54 12.01 -10.55 3.43
CA TYR A 54 10.58 -10.56 3.71
C TYR A 54 10.21 -9.40 4.63
N HIS A 55 9.22 -8.61 4.22
CA HIS A 55 8.70 -7.45 4.90
C HIS A 55 7.21 -7.30 4.60
N PHE A 56 6.49 -6.62 5.50
CA PHE A 56 5.08 -6.32 5.31
C PHE A 56 4.70 -5.04 6.08
N GLY A 57 3.81 -4.22 5.51
CA GLY A 57 3.18 -3.11 6.23
C GLY A 57 4.07 -1.89 6.46
N LEU A 58 5.20 -1.78 5.75
CA LEU A 58 6.03 -0.58 5.82
C LEU A 58 5.36 0.53 5.00
N GLN A 59 5.29 1.70 5.61
CA GLN A 59 4.62 2.84 5.01
C GLN A 59 5.52 3.51 3.98
N SER A 60 4.93 3.82 2.82
CA SER A 60 5.63 4.50 1.73
C SER A 60 6.08 5.89 2.15
N SER A 61 7.38 6.08 2.36
CA SER A 61 8.04 7.31 1.93
C SER A 61 8.62 7.09 0.55
N LEU A 62 8.66 8.14 -0.27
CA LEU A 62 8.96 8.05 -1.70
C LEU A 62 10.32 7.38 -2.03
N ASN A 63 11.25 7.32 -1.07
CA ASN A 63 12.60 6.79 -1.25
C ASN A 63 12.96 5.63 -0.30
N CYS A 64 12.06 5.13 0.56
CA CYS A 64 12.38 4.02 1.47
C CYS A 64 12.01 2.66 0.86
N ASN A 65 12.99 2.00 0.26
CA ASN A 65 12.94 0.55 0.03
C ASN A 65 13.54 -0.16 1.25
N PRO A 66 12.80 -1.03 1.97
CA PRO A 66 13.32 -1.74 3.14
C PRO A 66 14.66 -2.42 2.93
N SER A 67 14.91 -2.99 1.74
CA SER A 67 16.14 -3.73 1.44
C SER A 67 17.35 -2.86 1.07
N SER A 68 17.19 -1.53 1.10
CA SER A 68 18.21 -0.54 0.75
C SER A 68 18.78 0.19 1.98
N ASN A 69 19.75 1.09 1.74
CA ASN A 69 20.18 2.09 2.72
C ASN A 69 19.54 3.48 2.46
N GLN A 70 18.40 3.54 1.75
CA GLN A 70 17.73 4.80 1.37
C GLN A 70 16.63 5.23 2.36
N CYS A 71 16.33 4.39 3.37
CA CYS A 71 15.34 4.66 4.43
C CYS A 71 15.84 5.64 5.52
N GLY A 72 16.63 6.65 5.17
CA GLY A 72 17.18 7.62 6.12
C GLY A 72 18.01 6.96 7.24
N ASN A 73 17.76 7.34 8.49
CA ASN A 73 18.43 6.75 9.65
C ASN A 73 17.81 5.41 10.12
N PHE A 74 16.64 5.01 9.61
CA PHE A 74 15.88 3.84 10.09
C PHE A 74 16.60 2.50 9.85
N TRP A 75 17.24 2.31 8.69
CA TRP A 75 18.05 1.12 8.35
C TRP A 75 19.42 1.50 7.81
N LYS A 76 20.48 0.87 8.35
CA LYS A 76 21.84 0.96 7.81
C LYS A 76 22.43 -0.44 7.71
N ARG A 77 22.83 -0.86 6.51
CA ARG A 77 23.43 -2.17 6.24
C ARG A 77 24.80 -2.03 5.58
N THR A 78 25.76 -2.78 6.09
CA THR A 78 27.09 -2.92 5.50
C THR A 78 27.50 -4.39 5.46
N PHE A 79 28.14 -4.80 4.37
CA PHE A 79 28.83 -6.07 4.24
C PHE A 79 30.17 -5.83 3.58
N VAL A 80 31.24 -6.30 4.22
CA VAL A 80 32.60 -6.28 3.71
C VAL A 80 33.18 -7.68 3.86
N ASN A 81 33.77 -8.22 2.79
CA ASN A 81 34.58 -9.43 2.86
C ASN A 81 36.00 -9.13 2.41
N ARG A 82 36.97 -9.44 3.27
CA ARG A 82 38.41 -9.38 2.99
C ARG A 82 38.86 -10.81 2.67
N VAL A 83 39.30 -11.06 1.44
CA VAL A 83 39.89 -12.32 1.00
C VAL A 83 41.39 -12.12 0.84
N ILE A 84 42.19 -13.02 1.41
CA ILE A 84 43.64 -13.02 1.25
C ILE A 84 44.06 -14.36 0.66
N GLY A 85 44.92 -14.31 -0.36
CA GLY A 85 45.38 -15.49 -1.06
C GLY A 85 46.63 -15.23 -1.90
N CYS A 86 46.95 -16.18 -2.75
CA CYS A 86 48.11 -16.09 -3.63
C CYS A 86 47.88 -16.74 -4.99
N GLY A 87 48.46 -16.13 -6.03
CA GLY A 87 48.23 -16.52 -7.42
C GLY A 87 47.97 -15.30 -8.31
N ASP A 88 47.09 -15.46 -9.29
CA ASP A 88 46.73 -14.40 -10.25
C ASP A 88 45.20 -14.27 -10.40
N ARG A 89 44.76 -13.54 -11.45
CA ARG A 89 43.34 -13.27 -11.75
C ARG A 89 42.53 -14.52 -12.17
N HIS A 90 43.19 -15.60 -12.60
CA HIS A 90 42.59 -16.81 -13.13
C HIS A 90 42.77 -18.02 -12.18
N ASP A 91 43.90 -18.11 -11.47
CA ASP A 91 44.16 -19.13 -10.43
C ASP A 91 44.59 -18.45 -9.12
N MET A 92 43.66 -18.34 -8.16
CA MET A 92 43.91 -17.80 -6.83
C MET A 92 43.65 -18.87 -5.75
N LEU A 93 44.70 -19.23 -5.01
CA LEU A 93 44.57 -20.02 -3.79
C LEU A 93 44.15 -19.09 -2.64
N ILE A 94 42.93 -19.25 -2.14
CA ILE A 94 42.45 -18.52 -0.97
C ILE A 94 43.05 -19.15 0.29
N LEU A 95 43.85 -18.36 1.03
CA LEU A 95 44.40 -18.75 2.33
C LEU A 95 43.45 -18.39 3.47
N GLY A 96 42.80 -17.23 3.38
CA GLY A 96 41.90 -16.71 4.40
C GLY A 96 40.78 -15.84 3.81
N SER A 97 39.62 -15.84 4.47
CA SER A 97 38.51 -14.93 4.17
C SER A 97 37.83 -14.50 5.46
N ILE A 98 37.75 -13.19 5.69
CA ILE A 98 37.05 -12.60 6.84
C ILE A 98 35.90 -11.75 6.30
N SER A 99 34.66 -12.22 6.50
CA SER A 99 33.45 -11.46 6.22
C SER A 99 32.90 -10.84 7.50
N SER A 100 32.56 -9.55 7.43
CA SER A 100 31.81 -8.82 8.44
C SER A 100 30.54 -8.26 7.82
N SER A 101 29.40 -8.54 8.45
CA SER A 101 28.10 -7.96 8.14
C SER A 101 27.59 -7.22 9.36
N ARG A 102 27.18 -5.97 9.19
CA ARG A 102 26.51 -5.19 10.24
C ARG A 102 25.19 -4.63 9.70
N GLN A 103 24.14 -4.84 10.46
CA GLN A 103 22.83 -4.24 10.22
C GLN A 103 22.44 -3.45 11.47
N ILE A 104 22.02 -2.20 11.29
CA ILE A 104 21.58 -1.31 12.36
C ILE A 104 20.15 -0.88 12.03
N VAL A 105 19.28 -0.94 13.03
CA VAL A 105 17.92 -0.42 12.99
C VAL A 105 17.77 0.62 14.08
N ASN A 106 17.46 1.86 13.71
CA ASN A 106 17.15 2.91 14.67
C ASN A 106 15.62 3.08 14.73
N LEU A 107 15.01 2.60 15.81
CA LEU A 107 13.55 2.66 15.98
C LEU A 107 13.08 3.99 16.59
N HIS A 108 14.00 4.82 17.12
CA HIS A 108 13.72 6.07 17.84
C HIS A 108 12.64 5.96 18.95
N LEU A 109 12.45 4.76 19.53
CA LEU A 109 11.45 4.48 20.57
C LEU A 109 11.87 4.99 21.96
N HIS A 110 13.17 5.08 22.19
CA HIS A 110 13.78 5.64 23.40
C HIS A 110 15.03 6.44 22.99
N GLU A 111 15.51 7.36 23.84
CA GLU A 111 16.59 8.30 23.50
C GLU A 111 17.80 7.62 22.83
N ASN A 112 17.95 7.84 21.52
CA ASN A 112 19.01 7.32 20.64
C ASN A 112 19.23 5.79 20.68
N SER A 113 18.19 4.99 20.94
CA SER A 113 18.30 3.53 21.00
C SER A 113 18.45 2.90 19.60
N GLU A 114 19.62 2.32 19.31
CA GLU A 114 19.90 1.55 18.09
C GLU A 114 19.97 0.04 18.38
N ALA A 115 19.21 -0.77 17.64
CA ALA A 115 19.39 -2.21 17.59
C ALA A 115 20.44 -2.55 16.54
N SER A 116 21.38 -3.45 16.84
CA SER A 116 22.39 -3.90 15.87
C SER A 116 22.54 -5.42 15.83
N ILE A 117 22.66 -5.96 14.62
CA ILE A 117 22.98 -7.35 14.34
C ILE A 117 24.33 -7.37 13.64
N ASN A 118 25.32 -7.99 14.27
CA ASN A 118 26.66 -8.17 13.73
C ASN A 118 26.87 -9.66 13.44
N SER A 119 27.42 -9.98 12.27
CA SER A 119 27.75 -11.35 11.87
C SER A 119 29.16 -11.39 11.31
N TYR A 120 29.96 -12.29 11.86
CA TYR A 120 31.36 -12.49 11.48
C TYR A 120 31.55 -13.92 10.99
N LEU A 121 32.22 -14.09 9.85
CA LEU A 121 32.60 -15.38 9.31
C LEU A 121 34.10 -15.35 9.01
N ASN A 122 34.86 -16.21 9.68
CA ASN A 122 36.27 -16.44 9.41
C ASN A 122 36.43 -17.81 8.74
N ILE A 123 37.09 -17.84 7.59
CA ILE A 123 37.43 -19.05 6.84
C ILE A 123 38.95 -19.06 6.69
N SER A 124 39.61 -20.09 7.20
CA SER A 124 41.06 -20.28 7.13
C SER A 124 41.40 -21.61 6.46
N LEU A 125 42.40 -21.61 5.58
CA LEU A 125 42.91 -22.84 4.96
C LEU A 125 43.78 -23.60 5.98
N VAL A 126 43.30 -24.76 6.42
CA VAL A 126 43.97 -25.57 7.47
C VAL A 126 44.97 -26.59 6.88
N SER A 127 44.62 -27.23 5.75
CA SER A 127 45.54 -28.14 5.05
C SER A 127 45.06 -28.40 3.62
N ILE A 128 45.99 -28.71 2.71
CA ILE A 128 45.70 -29.25 1.38
C ILE A 128 46.16 -30.72 1.37
N LYS A 129 45.32 -31.63 0.86
CA LYS A 129 45.64 -33.07 0.75
C LYS A 129 45.33 -33.57 -0.66
N THR A 130 46.24 -34.34 -1.25
CA THR A 130 46.03 -35.01 -2.54
C THR A 130 45.11 -36.21 -2.37
N LEU A 131 44.02 -36.26 -3.14
CA LEU A 131 43.08 -37.38 -3.13
C LEU A 131 43.53 -38.45 -4.14
N SER A 132 43.71 -39.69 -3.68
CA SER A 132 44.17 -40.83 -4.49
C SER A 132 43.05 -41.60 -5.20
N ARG A 133 41.78 -41.28 -4.93
CA ARG A 133 40.60 -41.83 -5.61
C ARG A 133 39.66 -40.70 -6.04
N TYR A 134 39.09 -40.83 -7.23
CA TYR A 134 38.00 -39.98 -7.68
C TYR A 134 36.74 -40.26 -6.84
N PHE A 135 36.09 -39.20 -6.35
CA PHE A 135 34.77 -39.31 -5.76
C PHE A 135 33.77 -39.72 -6.85
N SER A 136 32.97 -40.75 -6.59
CA SER A 136 31.74 -40.97 -7.34
C SER A 136 30.74 -39.85 -7.02
N LEU A 137 30.07 -39.32 -8.04
CA LEU A 137 28.99 -38.36 -7.84
C LEU A 137 27.86 -39.03 -7.02
N PRO A 138 27.20 -38.30 -6.10
CA PRO A 138 26.04 -38.83 -5.38
C PRO A 138 24.97 -39.30 -6.36
N ILE A 139 24.43 -40.51 -6.14
CA ILE A 139 23.40 -41.14 -7.00
C ILE A 139 22.17 -40.23 -7.19
N LYS A 140 21.88 -39.38 -6.20
CA LYS A 140 20.82 -38.37 -6.23
C LYS A 140 21.43 -36.97 -6.09
N THR A 141 21.66 -36.29 -7.21
CA THR A 141 22.05 -34.88 -7.23
C THR A 141 20.84 -33.98 -7.02
N ILE A 142 20.96 -32.95 -6.17
CA ILE A 142 19.93 -31.92 -5.98
C ILE A 142 20.43 -30.66 -6.69
N LEU A 143 19.72 -30.23 -7.74
CA LEU A 143 20.05 -29.01 -8.48
C LEU A 143 19.64 -27.76 -7.68
N ILE A 144 20.61 -27.13 -7.02
CA ILE A 144 20.43 -25.82 -6.37
C ILE A 144 20.66 -24.73 -7.43
N LYS A 145 19.57 -24.15 -7.96
CA LYS A 145 19.64 -23.22 -9.11
C LYS A 145 20.34 -21.87 -8.78
N PRO A 146 20.03 -21.17 -7.66
CA PRO A 146 20.80 -20.00 -7.26
C PRO A 146 21.48 -20.17 -5.88
N LEU A 147 22.58 -19.43 -5.68
CA LEU A 147 23.22 -19.24 -4.36
C LEU A 147 22.49 -18.18 -3.49
N LYS A 148 21.31 -17.72 -3.90
CA LYS A 148 20.50 -16.79 -3.10
C LYS A 148 19.88 -17.55 -1.93
N TYR A 149 19.67 -16.86 -0.80
CA TYR A 149 18.94 -17.45 0.32
C TYR A 149 17.52 -17.83 -0.12
N HIS A 150 17.05 -19.01 0.27
CA HIS A 150 15.73 -19.52 -0.04
C HIS A 150 15.01 -19.89 1.25
N HIS A 151 13.79 -19.38 1.41
CA HIS A 151 12.87 -19.82 2.45
C HIS A 151 12.38 -21.22 2.08
N THR A 152 13.06 -22.26 2.56
CA THR A 152 12.77 -23.64 2.18
C THR A 152 11.50 -24.16 2.84
N SER A 153 10.48 -24.43 2.02
CA SER A 153 9.42 -25.36 2.40
C SER A 153 10.04 -26.76 2.54
N GLN A 154 9.85 -27.41 3.71
CA GLN A 154 10.40 -28.74 3.96
C GLN A 154 9.70 -29.87 3.19
N VAL A 155 8.64 -29.59 2.42
CA VAL A 155 7.95 -30.57 1.56
C VAL A 155 8.89 -31.22 0.53
N LEU A 156 10.02 -30.60 0.20
CA LEU A 156 11.05 -31.20 -0.67
C LEU A 156 11.93 -32.28 0.00
N SER A 157 11.75 -32.57 1.29
CA SER A 157 12.62 -33.51 2.02
C SER A 157 12.05 -34.93 2.19
N TYR A 158 10.74 -35.11 2.25
CA TYR A 158 10.09 -36.43 2.41
C TYR A 158 8.78 -36.52 1.60
N SER A 159 8.46 -37.74 1.16
CA SER A 159 7.32 -38.17 0.32
C SER A 159 7.32 -37.76 -1.18
N LEU A 160 8.03 -38.55 -1.99
CA LEU A 160 7.46 -38.99 -3.28
C LEU A 160 6.51 -40.16 -2.96
N PRO A 161 5.21 -40.01 -3.24
CA PRO A 161 4.56 -40.90 -4.20
C PRO A 161 3.76 -40.11 -5.25
N MET A 162 3.56 -40.74 -6.40
CA MET A 162 2.87 -40.15 -7.55
C MET A 162 1.40 -39.86 -7.23
N LYS A 163 0.87 -38.71 -7.69
CA LYS A 163 -0.57 -38.49 -7.83
C LYS A 163 -1.02 -38.79 -9.28
N PRO A 164 -2.19 -39.41 -9.48
CA PRO A 164 -2.79 -39.58 -10.81
C PRO A 164 -3.26 -38.22 -11.39
N PRO A 165 -3.54 -38.13 -12.71
CA PRO A 165 -3.83 -36.87 -13.37
C PRO A 165 -5.11 -36.19 -12.84
N SER A 166 -5.01 -34.89 -12.57
CA SER A 166 -6.15 -34.03 -12.20
C SER A 166 -7.01 -33.67 -13.42
N PRO A 167 -8.33 -33.47 -13.27
CA PRO A 167 -9.20 -33.04 -14.37
C PRO A 167 -8.85 -31.63 -14.84
N SER A 168 -8.94 -31.38 -16.14
CA SER A 168 -8.82 -30.05 -16.74
C SER A 168 -10.06 -29.19 -16.44
N TRP A 169 -9.85 -28.07 -15.76
CA TRP A 169 -10.90 -27.05 -15.57
C TRP A 169 -10.89 -26.06 -16.74
N ASN A 170 -11.77 -26.28 -17.71
CA ASN A 170 -12.04 -25.29 -18.76
C ASN A 170 -12.81 -24.10 -18.18
N SER A 171 -12.13 -22.97 -18.00
CA SER A 171 -12.79 -21.68 -17.71
C SER A 171 -13.13 -20.97 -19.02
N ASN A 172 -14.39 -21.12 -19.45
CA ASN A 172 -14.92 -20.32 -20.54
C ASN A 172 -15.09 -18.86 -20.07
N TYR A 173 -14.13 -18.00 -20.37
CA TYR A 173 -14.29 -16.56 -20.26
C TYR A 173 -15.08 -16.04 -21.48
N PRO A 174 -16.08 -15.16 -21.30
CA PRO A 174 -16.76 -14.52 -22.42
C PRO A 174 -15.87 -13.44 -23.03
N GLU A 175 -15.31 -13.71 -24.20
CA GLU A 175 -14.68 -12.70 -25.05
C GLU A 175 -15.72 -11.69 -25.57
N SER A 176 -15.31 -10.43 -25.71
CA SER A 176 -16.15 -9.39 -26.33
C SER A 176 -15.95 -9.42 -27.84
N PRO A 177 -17.02 -9.29 -28.66
CA PRO A 177 -16.90 -9.44 -30.11
C PRO A 177 -16.34 -8.17 -30.76
N GLU A 178 -15.09 -8.23 -31.22
CA GLU A 178 -14.58 -7.30 -32.24
C GLU A 178 -14.75 -7.91 -33.64
N SER A 179 -15.25 -7.11 -34.57
CA SER A 179 -15.63 -7.54 -35.91
C SER A 179 -14.44 -7.59 -36.87
N ASP A 180 -14.09 -8.80 -37.27
CA ASP A 180 -13.06 -9.10 -38.27
C ASP A 180 -13.54 -8.69 -39.69
N GLN A 181 -12.78 -7.86 -40.40
CA GLN A 181 -12.79 -7.84 -41.87
C GLN A 181 -11.35 -7.95 -42.38
N LYS A 182 -11.04 -9.13 -42.93
CA LYS A 182 -9.79 -9.44 -43.61
C LYS A 182 -9.96 -9.21 -45.10
N GLU A 183 -9.03 -8.47 -45.72
CA GLU A 183 -8.64 -8.74 -47.10
C GLU A 183 -7.19 -9.21 -47.15
N LYS A 184 -6.96 -10.28 -47.93
CA LYS A 184 -5.64 -10.83 -48.23
C LYS A 184 -5.20 -10.30 -49.60
N ASN A 185 -3.91 -10.10 -49.80
CA ASN A 185 -3.30 -10.38 -51.10
C ASN A 185 -1.83 -10.79 -50.97
N ASN A 186 -1.36 -11.53 -51.97
CA ASN A 186 -0.18 -12.39 -51.89
C ASN A 186 1.03 -11.90 -52.71
N THR A 187 2.23 -12.05 -52.12
CA THR A 187 3.52 -12.41 -52.76
C THR A 187 4.14 -11.42 -53.79
N PRO A 188 5.36 -11.67 -54.33
CA PRO A 188 6.62 -11.53 -53.57
C PRO A 188 7.79 -10.84 -54.34
N SER A 189 8.79 -10.26 -53.65
CA SER A 189 10.22 -10.28 -54.07
C SER A 189 11.21 -9.59 -53.10
N LYS A 190 12.48 -10.00 -53.21
CA LYS A 190 13.72 -9.55 -52.53
C LYS A 190 14.62 -8.89 -53.61
N PRO A 191 15.86 -8.36 -53.35
CA PRO A 191 16.53 -7.99 -52.08
C PRO A 191 17.43 -6.70 -52.13
N LYS A 192 18.14 -6.42 -51.00
CA LYS A 192 19.52 -5.84 -50.84
C LYS A 192 19.72 -4.38 -50.38
N SER A 193 20.85 -4.24 -49.66
CA SER A 193 21.58 -3.03 -49.25
C SER A 193 21.03 -2.27 -48.01
N LYS A 194 21.86 -1.75 -47.09
CA LYS A 194 23.32 -1.89 -46.86
C LYS A 194 23.60 -1.60 -45.37
N ILE A 195 24.31 -2.49 -44.67
CA ILE A 195 24.97 -2.15 -43.39
C ILE A 195 26.35 -1.57 -43.71
N ASN A 196 26.78 -0.52 -43.00
CA ASN A 196 28.17 -0.08 -43.03
C ASN A 196 28.77 -0.13 -41.61
N ASN A 197 29.75 -1.02 -41.43
CA ASN A 197 30.46 -1.24 -40.18
C ASN A 197 31.66 -0.28 -40.03
N LYS A 198 32.12 -0.08 -38.79
CA LYS A 198 33.55 -0.14 -38.36
C LYS A 198 33.65 0.09 -36.85
N SER A 199 34.61 -0.45 -36.08
CA SER A 199 35.26 -1.78 -36.03
C SER A 199 36.43 -1.73 -35.03
N ARG A 200 36.60 -2.74 -34.16
CA ARG A 200 37.90 -3.30 -33.66
C ARG A 200 37.63 -4.11 -32.37
N ARG A 201 38.33 -5.21 -32.06
CA ARG A 201 39.01 -6.25 -32.88
C ARG A 201 39.42 -7.37 -31.92
N GLU A 202 38.92 -8.59 -32.09
CA GLU A 202 39.45 -9.78 -31.39
C GLU A 202 40.17 -10.73 -32.37
N ARG A 203 41.29 -11.29 -31.93
CA ARG A 203 42.10 -12.37 -32.52
C ARG A 203 43.07 -12.88 -31.44
N ARG A 204 43.47 -14.16 -31.35
CA ARG A 204 42.93 -15.46 -31.83
C ARG A 204 43.93 -16.57 -31.41
N SER A 205 43.46 -17.70 -30.84
CA SER A 205 44.14 -19.02 -30.82
C SER A 205 43.18 -20.04 -30.15
N HIS A 206 42.77 -21.19 -30.72
CA HIS A 206 43.54 -22.40 -31.15
C HIS A 206 44.29 -23.03 -29.94
N HIS A 207 44.23 -24.31 -29.57
CA HIS A 207 43.56 -25.57 -30.01
C HIS A 207 43.70 -26.62 -28.84
N SER A 208 43.11 -27.83 -28.75
CA SER A 208 42.07 -28.60 -29.49
C SER A 208 41.72 -29.95 -28.78
N SER A 209 40.43 -30.36 -28.72
CA SER A 209 39.92 -31.74 -28.43
C SER A 209 40.17 -32.31 -27.01
N LYS A 210 39.30 -33.10 -26.35
CA LYS A 210 38.32 -34.13 -26.78
C LYS A 210 37.15 -34.24 -25.79
N TYR A 211 35.94 -34.52 -26.29
CA TYR A 211 34.80 -34.96 -25.48
C TYR A 211 34.75 -36.49 -25.33
N PRO A 212 34.01 -37.01 -24.35
CA PRO A 212 32.99 -38.01 -24.65
C PRO A 212 31.57 -37.42 -24.59
N THR A 213 30.75 -37.87 -25.52
CA THR A 213 29.32 -37.59 -25.67
C THR A 213 28.50 -37.80 -24.39
N VAL A 214 27.70 -36.81 -24.00
CA VAL A 214 26.48 -37.02 -23.21
C VAL A 214 25.32 -37.22 -24.19
N VAL A 215 24.44 -38.17 -23.90
CA VAL A 215 23.26 -38.50 -24.72
C VAL A 215 22.30 -37.31 -24.74
N ASN A 216 21.92 -36.86 -25.94
CA ASN A 216 20.81 -35.95 -26.11
C ASN A 216 19.52 -36.66 -25.71
N ILE A 217 18.89 -36.22 -24.63
CA ILE A 217 17.46 -36.37 -24.46
C ILE A 217 16.87 -35.07 -24.99
N GLU A 218 16.24 -35.15 -26.17
CA GLU A 218 15.39 -34.08 -26.66
C GLU A 218 14.21 -33.94 -25.69
N ASP A 219 14.03 -32.75 -25.13
CA ASP A 219 12.76 -32.40 -24.51
C ASP A 219 12.38 -30.97 -24.89
N SER A 220 11.08 -30.80 -25.10
CA SER A 220 10.55 -29.77 -25.99
C SER A 220 10.44 -28.38 -25.35
N SER A 221 10.48 -27.38 -26.22
CA SER A 221 10.48 -25.95 -25.93
C SER A 221 9.30 -25.46 -25.08
N GLU A 222 9.63 -24.74 -23.99
CA GLU A 222 8.94 -23.50 -23.64
C GLU A 222 9.96 -22.37 -23.47
N GLU A 223 10.08 -21.51 -24.48
CA GLU A 223 10.76 -20.22 -24.33
C GLU A 223 9.92 -19.29 -23.45
N ASN A 224 10.36 -19.07 -22.21
CA ASN A 224 10.14 -17.78 -21.55
C ASN A 224 11.14 -17.59 -20.40
N GLY A 225 11.82 -16.44 -20.39
CA GLY A 225 12.95 -16.14 -19.50
C GLY A 225 12.57 -16.02 -18.03
N LYS A 226 12.42 -17.14 -17.32
CA LYS A 226 12.16 -17.18 -15.88
C LYS A 226 13.43 -16.89 -15.09
N THR A 227 13.57 -15.64 -14.65
CA THR A 227 14.57 -15.22 -13.65
C THR A 227 14.52 -16.12 -12.41
N ASN A 228 15.69 -16.59 -11.94
CA ASN A 228 15.82 -17.35 -10.69
C ASN A 228 15.53 -16.43 -9.46
N GLN A 229 14.25 -16.33 -9.10
CA GLN A 229 13.74 -15.54 -7.98
C GLN A 229 13.53 -16.40 -6.72
N CYS A 230 13.69 -15.79 -5.55
CA CYS A 230 13.42 -16.42 -4.26
C CYS A 230 11.91 -16.37 -3.95
N LEU A 231 11.12 -17.16 -4.67
CA LEU A 231 9.68 -17.21 -4.48
C LEU A 231 9.33 -17.88 -3.15
N LEU A 232 8.33 -17.34 -2.45
CA LEU A 232 7.59 -18.11 -1.46
C LEU A 232 6.91 -19.29 -2.17
N PRO A 233 6.68 -20.43 -1.48
CA PRO A 233 5.80 -21.47 -2.00
C PRO A 233 4.48 -20.83 -2.44
N SER A 234 3.97 -21.21 -3.61
CA SER A 234 2.66 -20.79 -4.09
C SER A 234 1.62 -21.13 -3.03
N GLN A 235 1.00 -20.10 -2.46
CA GLN A 235 -0.01 -20.23 -1.41
C GLN A 235 -1.30 -20.79 -2.02
N TYR A 236 -1.33 -22.10 -2.26
CA TYR A 236 -2.59 -22.81 -2.47
C TYR A 236 -3.35 -22.80 -1.13
N LEU A 237 -4.67 -22.64 -1.18
CA LEU A 237 -5.56 -22.55 -0.01
C LEU A 237 -5.35 -23.68 1.01
N ASP A 238 -4.92 -24.86 0.55
CA ASP A 238 -4.71 -26.07 1.36
C ASP A 238 -3.29 -26.17 1.96
N SER A 239 -2.37 -25.25 1.63
CA SER A 239 -0.96 -25.30 2.03
C SER A 239 -0.60 -24.26 3.10
N SER A 240 -0.09 -24.73 4.25
CA SER A 240 0.44 -23.88 5.32
C SER A 240 1.61 -23.03 4.82
N PRO A 241 1.60 -21.69 4.99
CA PRO A 241 2.74 -20.83 4.67
C PRO A 241 3.89 -21.09 5.65
N HIS A 242 4.85 -21.96 5.29
CA HIS A 242 5.96 -22.31 6.17
C HIS A 242 6.91 -21.14 6.42
N ARG A 243 6.70 -20.44 7.54
CA ARG A 243 7.61 -19.43 8.08
C ARG A 243 8.65 -20.09 8.96
N LEU A 244 9.89 -20.14 8.48
CA LEU A 244 11.01 -20.53 9.32
C LEU A 244 11.20 -19.47 10.43
N PHE A 245 11.53 -19.92 11.65
CA PHE A 245 11.83 -19.11 12.84
C PHE A 245 10.64 -18.48 13.61
N THR A 246 9.38 -18.88 13.35
CA THR A 246 8.29 -18.58 14.32
C THR A 246 8.39 -19.55 15.52
N PRO A 247 8.08 -19.13 16.77
CA PRO A 247 8.05 -20.04 17.91
C PRO A 247 7.13 -21.25 17.69
N PHE A 248 5.99 -21.03 17.03
CA PHE A 248 5.02 -22.09 16.70
C PHE A 248 5.52 -23.07 15.63
N SER A 249 6.19 -22.61 14.57
CA SER A 249 6.78 -23.51 13.57
C SER A 249 7.95 -24.34 14.11
N LEU A 250 8.68 -23.81 15.11
CA LEU A 250 9.70 -24.55 15.86
C LEU A 250 9.05 -25.56 16.81
N ALA A 251 8.06 -25.15 17.61
CA ALA A 251 7.34 -26.03 18.54
C ALA A 251 6.58 -27.17 17.83
N ARG A 252 6.05 -26.93 16.61
CA ARG A 252 5.43 -27.99 15.80
C ARG A 252 6.44 -29.07 15.40
N LYS A 253 7.74 -28.77 15.24
CA LYS A 253 8.74 -29.81 14.93
C LYS A 253 8.94 -30.81 16.07
N SER A 254 8.62 -30.43 17.30
CA SER A 254 8.60 -31.32 18.47
C SER A 254 7.25 -31.97 18.76
N SER A 255 6.17 -31.57 18.08
CA SER A 255 4.81 -32.10 18.31
C SER A 255 4.30 -32.89 17.11
N GLN A 256 3.91 -34.15 17.33
CA GLN A 256 3.34 -35.01 16.30
C GLN A 256 1.82 -34.82 16.11
N SER A 257 1.18 -33.89 16.82
CA SER A 257 -0.28 -33.69 16.73
C SER A 257 -0.69 -32.86 15.52
N GLU A 258 -1.56 -33.42 14.67
CA GLU A 258 -2.22 -32.70 13.57
C GLU A 258 -3.09 -31.53 14.06
N SER A 259 -3.61 -31.58 15.29
CA SER A 259 -4.46 -30.52 15.87
C SER A 259 -3.70 -29.43 16.64
N PHE A 260 -2.37 -29.47 16.68
CA PHE A 260 -1.53 -28.59 17.50
C PHE A 260 -1.88 -27.10 17.36
N PHE A 261 -1.96 -26.59 16.13
CA PHE A 261 -2.29 -25.18 15.90
C PHE A 261 -3.70 -24.81 16.36
N VAL A 262 -4.68 -25.71 16.18
CA VAL A 262 -6.07 -25.50 16.62
C VAL A 262 -6.15 -25.43 18.15
N GLN A 263 -5.38 -26.25 18.86
CA GLN A 263 -5.33 -26.21 20.32
C GLN A 263 -4.66 -24.92 20.82
N GLN A 264 -3.46 -24.56 20.31
CA GLN A 264 -2.79 -23.32 20.72
C GLN A 264 -3.63 -22.07 20.43
N MET A 265 -4.42 -22.07 19.36
CA MET A 265 -5.33 -20.96 19.04
C MET A 265 -6.43 -20.83 20.09
N LYS A 266 -6.98 -21.95 20.57
CA LYS A 266 -8.00 -21.95 21.62
C LYS A 266 -7.48 -21.39 22.93
N GLU A 267 -6.30 -21.86 23.36
CA GLU A 267 -5.62 -21.39 24.57
C GLU A 267 -5.37 -19.87 24.50
N LEU A 268 -4.78 -19.37 23.41
CA LEU A 268 -4.50 -17.94 23.24
C LEU A 268 -5.75 -17.06 23.21
N VAL A 269 -6.83 -17.47 22.53
CA VAL A 269 -8.08 -16.69 22.51
C VAL A 269 -8.73 -16.67 23.89
N ASN A 270 -8.77 -17.79 24.60
CA ASN A 270 -9.33 -17.86 25.95
C ASN A 270 -8.54 -16.97 26.94
N ASP A 271 -7.21 -16.95 26.84
CA ASP A 271 -6.35 -16.06 27.64
C ASP A 271 -6.63 -14.58 27.34
N ILE A 272 -6.78 -14.20 26.07
CA ILE A 272 -7.11 -12.81 25.67
C ILE A 272 -8.49 -12.41 26.21
N VAL A 273 -9.49 -13.28 26.15
CA VAL A 273 -10.85 -13.00 26.65
C VAL A 273 -10.84 -12.87 28.18
N SER A 274 -10.12 -13.75 28.88
CA SER A 274 -9.89 -13.68 30.33
C SER A 274 -9.17 -12.39 30.77
N ASP A 275 -8.29 -11.86 29.91
CA ASP A 275 -7.68 -10.54 30.15
C ASP A 275 -8.65 -9.38 29.97
N LEU A 276 -9.52 -9.43 28.97
CA LEU A 276 -10.49 -8.37 28.66
C LEU A 276 -11.66 -8.29 29.66
N ASP A 277 -12.01 -9.38 30.34
CA ASP A 277 -13.03 -9.39 31.40
C ASP A 277 -12.46 -9.02 32.80
N ALA A 278 -11.14 -8.84 32.94
CA ALA A 278 -10.50 -8.48 34.20
C ALA A 278 -10.56 -6.97 34.50
N THR A 279 -10.52 -6.61 35.80
CA THR A 279 -10.52 -5.21 36.27
C THR A 279 -9.16 -4.52 36.22
N GLN A 280 -8.08 -5.27 35.92
CA GLN A 280 -6.73 -4.74 35.78
C GLN A 280 -6.54 -4.04 34.43
N PRO A 281 -5.66 -3.03 34.34
CA PRO A 281 -5.40 -2.34 33.08
C PRO A 281 -4.72 -3.29 32.07
N ILE A 282 -5.20 -3.28 30.83
CA ILE A 282 -4.80 -4.18 29.74
C ILE A 282 -3.27 -4.30 29.52
N PRO A 283 -2.43 -3.24 29.68
CA PRO A 283 -0.98 -3.35 29.51
C PRO A 283 -0.30 -4.35 30.45
N ASP A 284 -0.74 -4.45 31.71
CA ASP A 284 -0.09 -5.27 32.74
C ASP A 284 -0.21 -6.78 32.44
N LYS A 285 -1.17 -7.15 31.58
CA LYS A 285 -1.48 -8.53 31.18
C LYS A 285 -0.82 -8.98 29.87
N MET A 286 -0.11 -8.07 29.18
CA MET A 286 0.50 -8.30 27.86
C MET A 286 -0.50 -8.82 26.81
N THR A 287 -1.75 -8.34 26.88
CA THR A 287 -2.87 -8.82 26.04
C THR A 287 -2.63 -8.55 24.55
N LEU A 288 -1.91 -7.47 24.20
CA LEU A 288 -1.59 -7.12 22.82
C LEU A 288 -0.52 -8.05 22.23
N GLU A 289 0.41 -8.51 23.05
CA GLU A 289 1.43 -9.51 22.70
C GLU A 289 0.77 -10.87 22.48
N LYS A 290 -0.16 -11.29 23.37
CA LYS A 290 -0.98 -12.50 23.17
C LYS A 290 -1.77 -12.45 21.87
N LEU A 291 -2.43 -11.32 21.57
CA LEU A 291 -3.12 -11.10 20.29
C LEU A 291 -2.16 -11.18 19.09
N THR A 292 -0.96 -10.60 19.20
CA THR A 292 0.06 -10.65 18.15
C THR A 292 0.54 -12.09 17.90
N LEU A 293 0.72 -12.88 18.96
CA LEU A 293 1.03 -14.31 18.89
C LEU A 293 -0.10 -15.12 18.23
N ALA A 294 -1.35 -14.88 18.60
CA ALA A 294 -2.51 -15.53 17.98
C ALA A 294 -2.62 -15.20 16.47
N VAL A 295 -2.33 -13.96 16.09
CA VAL A 295 -2.33 -13.56 14.67
C VAL A 295 -1.16 -14.18 13.90
N GLU A 296 0.04 -14.33 14.49
CA GLU A 296 1.14 -15.08 13.85
C GLU A 296 0.85 -16.59 13.77
N LEU A 297 0.22 -17.17 14.78
CA LEU A 297 -0.26 -18.57 14.73
C LEU A 297 -1.28 -18.78 13.60
N CYS A 298 -2.27 -17.88 13.45
CA CYS A 298 -3.23 -17.92 12.34
C CYS A 298 -2.54 -17.92 10.96
N ARG A 299 -1.42 -17.21 10.84
CA ARG A 299 -0.67 -17.09 9.58
C ARG A 299 0.11 -18.35 9.20
N ASP A 300 0.35 -19.25 10.15
CA ASP A 300 0.99 -20.56 9.94
C ASP A 300 -0.05 -21.68 9.68
N MET A 301 -1.34 -21.45 9.95
CA MET A 301 -2.46 -22.41 9.77
C MET A 301 -2.94 -22.50 8.31
N ASN A 302 -3.45 -23.67 7.91
CA ASN A 302 -4.11 -23.86 6.61
C ASN A 302 -5.63 -23.57 6.69
N MET A 303 -6.34 -23.66 5.57
CA MET A 303 -7.79 -23.48 5.49
C MET A 303 -8.58 -24.40 6.44
N GLU A 304 -8.16 -25.67 6.60
CA GLU A 304 -8.88 -26.64 7.42
C GLU A 304 -8.72 -26.36 8.92
N ASP A 305 -7.49 -26.08 9.37
CA ASP A 305 -7.17 -25.68 10.74
C ASP A 305 -7.93 -24.41 11.13
N LEU A 306 -7.94 -23.40 10.26
CA LEU A 306 -8.66 -22.15 10.51
C LEU A 306 -10.18 -22.36 10.56
N LYS A 307 -10.75 -23.25 9.73
CA LYS A 307 -12.17 -23.65 9.83
C LYS A 307 -12.47 -24.34 11.16
N LYS A 308 -11.65 -25.32 11.57
CA LYS A 308 -11.80 -26.04 12.85
C LYS A 308 -11.68 -25.11 14.06
N ALA A 309 -10.72 -24.18 14.05
CA ALA A 309 -10.53 -23.22 15.12
C ALA A 309 -11.65 -22.17 15.19
N SER A 310 -12.14 -21.69 14.04
CA SER A 310 -13.21 -20.67 14.02
C SER A 310 -14.59 -21.23 14.36
N ALA A 311 -14.92 -22.45 13.93
CA ALA A 311 -16.18 -23.10 14.30
C ALA A 311 -16.37 -23.16 15.82
N TYR A 312 -15.30 -23.45 16.57
CA TYR A 312 -15.32 -23.47 18.04
C TYR A 312 -15.77 -22.15 18.69
N PHE A 313 -15.44 -21.00 18.09
CA PHE A 313 -15.72 -19.66 18.64
C PHE A 313 -16.91 -18.92 18.00
N ILE A 314 -17.57 -19.54 17.01
CA ILE A 314 -18.71 -18.95 16.29
C ILE A 314 -19.95 -19.84 16.42
N GLU A 315 -19.76 -21.15 16.41
CA GLU A 315 -20.81 -22.16 16.51
C GLU A 315 -20.80 -22.87 17.89
N GLY A 316 -19.83 -22.54 18.73
CA GLY A 316 -19.75 -23.00 20.12
C GLY A 316 -20.87 -22.44 20.99
N VAL A 317 -21.15 -23.13 22.09
CA VAL A 317 -22.11 -22.68 23.11
C VAL A 317 -21.35 -22.50 24.42
N SER A 318 -20.80 -21.30 24.64
CA SER A 318 -20.31 -20.91 25.96
C SER A 318 -21.51 -20.69 26.90
N PRO A 319 -21.50 -21.17 28.15
CA PRO A 319 -22.62 -21.03 29.07
C PRO A 319 -22.96 -19.57 29.40
N ILE A 320 -22.02 -18.64 29.16
CA ILE A 320 -22.21 -17.20 29.39
C ILE A 320 -22.22 -16.48 28.04
N LYS A 321 -23.40 -16.02 27.60
CA LYS A 321 -23.61 -15.31 26.31
C LYS A 321 -22.65 -14.14 26.07
N LYS A 322 -22.28 -13.41 27.14
CA LYS A 322 -21.32 -12.29 27.06
C LYS A 322 -19.93 -12.78 26.64
N ILE A 323 -19.42 -13.84 27.26
CA ILE A 323 -18.09 -14.40 27.00
C ILE A 323 -18.01 -14.89 25.55
N HIS A 324 -19.02 -15.66 25.09
CA HIS A 324 -19.10 -16.08 23.69
C HIS A 324 -19.03 -14.92 22.68
N LEU A 325 -19.68 -13.79 23.00
CA LEU A 325 -19.63 -12.61 22.14
C LEU A 325 -18.24 -11.96 22.09
N VAL A 326 -17.46 -12.03 23.17
CA VAL A 326 -16.07 -11.54 23.20
C VAL A 326 -15.14 -12.52 22.49
N GLU A 327 -15.26 -13.83 22.75
CA GLU A 327 -14.55 -14.91 22.02
C GLU A 327 -14.74 -14.78 20.50
N SER A 328 -15.99 -14.68 20.05
CA SER A 328 -16.35 -14.55 18.63
C SER A 328 -15.77 -13.27 17.99
N LYS A 329 -15.83 -12.13 18.69
CA LYS A 329 -15.22 -10.86 18.23
C LYS A 329 -13.69 -10.96 18.17
N THR A 330 -13.04 -11.54 19.18
CA THR A 330 -11.59 -11.75 19.20
C THR A 330 -11.15 -12.65 18.05
N MET A 331 -11.85 -13.76 17.79
CA MET A 331 -11.55 -14.65 16.67
C MET A 331 -11.77 -13.97 15.31
N ARG A 332 -12.82 -13.15 15.17
CA ARG A 332 -13.03 -12.31 13.98
C ARG A 332 -11.87 -11.36 13.74
N ASP A 333 -11.43 -10.66 14.78
CA ASP A 333 -10.36 -9.67 14.66
C ASP A 333 -9.01 -10.33 14.36
N ILE A 334 -8.75 -11.51 14.93
CA ILE A 334 -7.61 -12.37 14.56
C ILE A 334 -7.67 -12.75 13.08
N ILE A 335 -8.81 -13.23 12.56
CA ILE A 335 -8.97 -13.63 11.14
C ILE A 335 -8.78 -12.44 10.18
N VAL A 336 -9.27 -11.25 10.53
CA VAL A 336 -9.04 -10.00 9.78
C VAL A 336 -7.56 -9.61 9.80
N MET A 337 -6.92 -9.63 10.96
CA MET A 337 -5.50 -9.29 11.12
C MET A 337 -4.56 -10.32 10.50
N CYS A 338 -4.99 -11.58 10.38
CA CYS A 338 -4.21 -12.70 9.83
C CYS A 338 -3.72 -12.41 8.41
N GLY A 339 -4.62 -11.95 7.54
CA GLY A 339 -4.28 -11.43 6.22
C GLY A 339 -3.75 -12.46 5.22
N THR A 340 -4.12 -13.73 5.37
CA THR A 340 -3.84 -14.80 4.40
C THR A 340 -5.03 -15.00 3.46
N GLU A 341 -4.80 -15.58 2.28
CA GLU A 341 -5.89 -15.89 1.34
C GLU A 341 -6.92 -16.84 1.97
N ALA A 342 -6.47 -17.81 2.78
CA ALA A 342 -7.33 -18.71 3.54
C ALA A 342 -8.17 -17.97 4.60
N SER A 343 -7.59 -17.03 5.36
CA SER A 343 -8.35 -16.25 6.36
C SER A 343 -9.40 -15.35 5.71
N PHE A 344 -9.10 -14.77 4.54
CA PHE A 344 -10.06 -13.96 3.78
C PHE A 344 -11.20 -14.80 3.19
N ALA A 345 -10.93 -15.99 2.66
CA ALA A 345 -11.96 -16.91 2.18
C ALA A 345 -12.92 -17.35 3.31
N ILE A 346 -12.42 -17.51 4.55
CA ILE A 346 -13.26 -17.77 5.73
C ILE A 346 -14.13 -16.55 6.07
N LEU A 347 -13.57 -15.34 6.05
CA LEU A 347 -14.31 -14.09 6.28
C LEU A 347 -15.42 -13.88 5.23
N LYS A 348 -15.14 -14.18 3.95
CA LYS A 348 -16.12 -14.20 2.86
C LYS A 348 -17.26 -15.17 3.17
N LEU A 349 -16.95 -16.41 3.57
CA LEU A 349 -17.95 -17.41 3.92
C LEU A 349 -18.84 -16.97 5.08
N TRP A 350 -18.31 -16.32 6.13
CA TRP A 350 -19.14 -15.84 7.24
C TRP A 350 -20.12 -14.75 6.83
N ILE A 351 -19.72 -13.87 5.91
CA ILE A 351 -20.61 -12.82 5.38
C ILE A 351 -21.69 -13.43 4.48
N GLU A 352 -21.30 -14.31 3.55
CA GLU A 352 -22.25 -14.98 2.64
C GLU A 352 -23.23 -15.90 3.38
N GLN A 353 -22.81 -16.51 4.48
CA GLN A 353 -23.65 -17.34 5.35
C GLN A 353 -24.41 -16.55 6.44
N LYS A 354 -24.38 -15.21 6.43
CA LYS A 354 -25.04 -14.35 7.44
C LYS A 354 -24.60 -14.64 8.89
N LYS A 355 -23.40 -15.19 9.09
CA LYS A 355 -22.74 -15.38 10.41
C LYS A 355 -22.04 -14.11 10.90
N LEU A 356 -21.65 -13.23 9.98
CA LEU A 356 -21.11 -11.90 10.26
C LEU A 356 -21.87 -10.87 9.43
N GLU A 357 -22.68 -10.04 10.08
CA GLU A 357 -23.59 -9.08 9.43
C GLU A 357 -23.39 -7.64 9.91
N GLY A 358 -24.12 -6.72 9.27
CA GLY A 358 -24.29 -5.35 9.70
C GLY A 358 -22.99 -4.56 9.81
N GLU A 359 -22.91 -3.69 10.82
CA GLU A 359 -21.72 -2.87 11.08
C GLU A 359 -20.49 -3.71 11.46
N SER A 360 -20.68 -4.88 12.10
CA SER A 360 -19.55 -5.77 12.43
C SER A 360 -18.89 -6.34 11.17
N ALA A 361 -19.67 -6.70 10.14
CA ALA A 361 -19.15 -7.07 8.83
C ALA A 361 -18.48 -5.88 8.13
N ALA A 362 -19.15 -4.72 8.13
CA ALA A 362 -18.67 -3.52 7.46
C ALA A 362 -17.31 -3.03 8.02
N SER A 363 -17.12 -3.08 9.34
CA SER A 363 -15.85 -2.72 10.00
C SER A 363 -14.74 -3.75 9.74
N ALA A 364 -15.06 -5.05 9.77
CA ALA A 364 -14.10 -6.12 9.46
C ALA A 364 -13.56 -6.00 8.01
N ILE A 365 -14.45 -5.81 7.03
CA ILE A 365 -14.07 -5.65 5.62
C ILE A 365 -13.34 -4.33 5.35
N ALA A 366 -13.73 -3.22 6.01
CA ALA A 366 -13.00 -1.96 5.91
C ALA A 366 -11.52 -2.08 6.37
N SER A 367 -11.24 -3.02 7.28
CA SER A 367 -9.92 -3.20 7.89
C SER A 367 -9.04 -4.21 7.16
N ALA A 368 -9.64 -5.23 6.51
CA ALA A 368 -8.92 -6.34 5.88
C ALA A 368 -7.81 -5.95 4.87
N PRO A 369 -7.95 -4.94 3.99
CA PRO A 369 -6.89 -4.52 3.06
C PRO A 369 -5.58 -4.10 3.73
N ALA A 370 -5.63 -3.60 4.97
CA ALA A 370 -4.45 -3.21 5.72
C ALA A 370 -3.61 -4.40 6.22
N HIS A 371 -4.19 -5.62 6.17
CA HIS A 371 -3.59 -6.83 6.73
C HIS A 371 -3.20 -7.88 5.70
N PHE A 372 -3.80 -7.90 4.49
CA PHE A 372 -3.45 -8.86 3.43
C PHE A 372 -1.96 -8.83 3.12
N ARG A 373 -1.25 -9.96 3.30
CA ARG A 373 0.22 -10.00 3.18
C ARG A 373 0.74 -10.30 1.77
N SER A 374 -0.05 -11.00 0.96
CA SER A 374 0.32 -11.46 -0.39
C SER A 374 -0.88 -11.27 -1.34
N PRO A 375 -1.15 -10.07 -1.85
CA PRO A 375 -2.29 -9.85 -2.73
C PRO A 375 -2.06 -10.44 -4.13
N THR A 376 -2.60 -11.63 -4.33
CA THR A 376 -2.64 -12.38 -5.59
C THR A 376 -3.81 -11.89 -6.48
N PRO A 377 -3.74 -12.01 -7.81
CA PRO A 377 -4.89 -11.83 -8.70
C PRO A 377 -6.13 -12.62 -8.26
N GLU A 378 -5.91 -13.82 -7.72
CA GLU A 378 -6.90 -14.73 -7.16
C GLU A 378 -7.61 -14.12 -5.94
N LEU A 379 -6.88 -13.54 -4.97
CA LEU A 379 -7.45 -12.81 -3.83
C LEU A 379 -8.25 -11.56 -4.28
N ILE A 380 -7.75 -10.83 -5.27
CA ILE A 380 -8.47 -9.67 -5.85
C ILE A 380 -9.80 -10.11 -6.46
N HIS A 381 -9.81 -11.22 -7.22
CA HIS A 381 -11.04 -11.76 -7.79
C HIS A 381 -12.02 -12.28 -6.71
N MET A 382 -11.52 -12.94 -5.66
CA MET A 382 -12.32 -13.39 -4.53
C MET A 382 -13.02 -12.22 -3.81
N PHE A 383 -12.34 -11.08 -3.63
CA PHE A 383 -12.92 -9.88 -3.04
C PHE A 383 -14.00 -9.28 -3.94
N TYR A 384 -13.75 -9.23 -5.25
CA TYR A 384 -14.73 -8.78 -6.25
C TYR A 384 -16.01 -9.62 -6.24
N GLU A 385 -15.92 -10.95 -6.21
CA GLU A 385 -17.10 -11.82 -6.14
C GLU A 385 -17.85 -11.66 -4.81
N MET A 386 -17.16 -11.49 -3.68
CA MET A 386 -17.79 -11.19 -2.39
C MET A 386 -18.63 -9.90 -2.47
N ILE A 387 -18.14 -8.83 -3.12
CA ILE A 387 -18.91 -7.58 -3.28
C ILE A 387 -20.22 -7.81 -4.05
N ARG A 388 -20.25 -8.77 -4.98
CA ARG A 388 -21.42 -9.09 -5.81
C ARG A 388 -22.43 -10.01 -5.12
N SER A 389 -22.06 -10.63 -3.98
CA SER A 389 -22.95 -11.49 -3.20
C SER A 389 -24.19 -10.73 -2.71
N SER A 390 -25.32 -11.43 -2.57
CA SER A 390 -26.56 -10.86 -2.04
C SER A 390 -26.37 -10.27 -0.63
N ALA A 391 -25.64 -10.98 0.24
CA ALA A 391 -25.34 -10.54 1.61
C ALA A 391 -24.64 -9.16 1.67
N VAL A 392 -23.72 -8.87 0.74
CA VAL A 392 -23.08 -7.54 0.65
C VAL A 392 -24.00 -6.50 0.01
N GLN A 393 -24.77 -6.87 -1.02
CA GLN A 393 -25.67 -5.94 -1.72
C GLN A 393 -26.90 -5.53 -0.87
N GLU A 394 -27.34 -6.37 0.07
CA GLU A 394 -28.50 -6.14 0.94
C GLU A 394 -28.25 -5.06 2.01
N TYR A 395 -27.06 -5.04 2.62
CA TYR A 395 -26.73 -4.08 3.69
C TYR A 395 -25.83 -2.95 3.20
N GLN A 396 -26.42 -1.75 3.03
CA GLN A 396 -25.77 -0.59 2.40
C GLN A 396 -24.39 -0.25 2.98
N GLN A 397 -24.19 -0.26 4.30
CA GLN A 397 -22.91 0.14 4.88
C GLN A 397 -21.81 -0.91 4.69
N LEU A 398 -22.15 -2.20 4.55
CA LEU A 398 -21.22 -3.25 4.15
C LEU A 398 -20.85 -3.11 2.67
N LEU A 399 -21.81 -2.82 1.79
CA LEU A 399 -21.53 -2.50 0.38
C LEU A 399 -20.55 -1.32 0.25
N ILE A 400 -20.82 -0.21 0.94
CA ILE A 400 -19.96 0.98 0.94
C ILE A 400 -18.55 0.63 1.40
N SER A 401 -18.44 -0.03 2.56
CA SER A 401 -17.15 -0.40 3.14
C SER A 401 -16.38 -1.38 2.25
N SER A 402 -17.06 -2.34 1.63
CA SER A 402 -16.44 -3.32 0.71
C SER A 402 -15.93 -2.68 -0.57
N VAL A 403 -16.69 -1.75 -1.17
CA VAL A 403 -16.29 -1.03 -2.39
C VAL A 403 -15.08 -0.12 -2.11
N LEU A 404 -15.07 0.60 -0.98
CA LEU A 404 -13.93 1.45 -0.59
C LEU A 404 -12.69 0.62 -0.25
N ALA A 405 -12.84 -0.44 0.54
CA ALA A 405 -11.77 -1.38 0.88
C ALA A 405 -11.12 -1.98 -0.37
N PHE A 406 -11.93 -2.48 -1.31
CA PHE A 406 -11.45 -3.04 -2.58
C PHE A 406 -10.75 -2.02 -3.45
N SER A 407 -11.29 -0.79 -3.56
CA SER A 407 -10.65 0.26 -4.37
C SER A 407 -9.27 0.68 -3.85
N ASN A 408 -9.10 0.77 -2.52
CA ASN A 408 -7.80 1.03 -1.90
C ASN A 408 -6.84 -0.17 -2.08
N LEU A 409 -7.35 -1.40 -1.97
CA LEU A 409 -6.57 -2.61 -2.22
C LEU A 409 -6.04 -2.65 -3.65
N LEU A 410 -6.88 -2.39 -4.66
CA LEU A 410 -6.44 -2.33 -6.07
C LEU A 410 -5.27 -1.35 -6.24
N ARG A 411 -5.34 -0.17 -5.61
CA ARG A 411 -4.25 0.81 -5.69
C ARG A 411 -2.94 0.28 -5.09
N VAL A 412 -2.99 -0.19 -3.85
CA VAL A 412 -1.79 -0.60 -3.10
C VAL A 412 -1.22 -1.92 -3.60
N ALA A 413 -2.05 -2.88 -4.00
CA ALA A 413 -1.60 -4.19 -4.48
C ALA A 413 -1.20 -4.20 -5.96
N CYS A 414 -1.85 -3.42 -6.82
CA CYS A 414 -1.78 -3.62 -8.26
C CYS A 414 -1.23 -2.41 -9.04
N VAL A 415 -1.41 -1.19 -8.54
CA VAL A 415 -1.33 0.03 -9.36
C VAL A 415 -0.18 0.97 -8.97
N ASP A 416 0.04 1.19 -7.68
CA ASP A 416 1.06 2.10 -7.15
C ASP A 416 2.32 1.31 -6.81
N ASP A 417 3.32 1.34 -7.68
CA ASP A 417 4.50 0.47 -7.55
C ASP A 417 5.40 0.84 -6.35
N ILE A 418 5.42 2.11 -5.92
CA ILE A 418 6.19 2.55 -4.75
C ILE A 418 5.50 2.06 -3.47
N VAL A 419 4.19 2.28 -3.34
CA VAL A 419 3.43 1.82 -2.17
C VAL A 419 3.40 0.29 -2.14
N LYS A 420 3.29 -0.38 -3.28
CA LYS A 420 3.33 -1.85 -3.40
C LYS A 420 4.67 -2.44 -2.94
N GLN A 421 5.80 -1.82 -3.30
CA GLN A 421 7.13 -2.25 -2.86
C GLN A 421 7.38 -1.97 -1.38
N ALA A 422 6.85 -0.89 -0.81
CA ALA A 422 6.92 -0.63 0.63
C ALA A 422 6.02 -1.61 1.42
N GLN A 423 4.78 -1.82 0.98
CA GLN A 423 3.80 -2.63 1.69
C GLN A 423 4.10 -4.15 1.60
N TYR A 424 4.68 -4.64 0.50
CA TYR A 424 4.86 -6.07 0.23
C TYR A 424 6.24 -6.42 -0.32
N SER A 425 6.76 -7.61 0.02
CA SER A 425 7.91 -8.22 -0.66
C SER A 425 7.54 -8.78 -2.03
N VAL A 426 7.30 -7.88 -3.00
CA VAL A 426 6.81 -8.22 -4.36
C VAL A 426 7.65 -9.34 -5.03
N HIS A 427 8.98 -9.33 -4.86
CA HIS A 427 9.89 -10.34 -5.43
C HIS A 427 9.74 -11.75 -4.85
N MET A 428 8.99 -11.91 -3.76
CA MET A 428 8.67 -13.20 -3.14
C MET A 428 7.29 -13.72 -3.54
N ILE A 429 6.43 -12.90 -4.14
CA ILE A 429 5.08 -13.29 -4.56
C ILE A 429 5.18 -13.92 -5.97
N PRO A 430 4.76 -15.19 -6.18
CA PRO A 430 4.89 -15.85 -7.49
C PRO A 430 4.12 -15.17 -8.64
N LYS A 431 2.97 -14.57 -8.33
CA LYS A 431 2.12 -13.80 -9.24
C LYS A 431 1.63 -12.53 -8.52
N PRO A 432 2.40 -11.42 -8.54
CA PRO A 432 1.94 -10.17 -7.95
C PRO A 432 0.85 -9.53 -8.81
N CYS A 433 -0.08 -8.81 -8.18
CA CYS A 433 -1.09 -8.07 -8.93
C CYS A 433 -0.47 -6.95 -9.80
N THR A 434 -1.11 -6.68 -10.95
CA THR A 434 -0.64 -5.69 -11.95
C THR A 434 -1.74 -4.72 -12.34
N LYS A 435 -1.36 -3.61 -12.99
CA LYS A 435 -2.27 -2.55 -13.45
C LYS A 435 -3.38 -3.09 -14.37
N GLU A 436 -3.09 -4.09 -15.19
CA GLU A 436 -4.04 -4.78 -16.06
C GLU A 436 -5.14 -5.52 -15.27
N HIS A 437 -4.76 -6.22 -14.20
CA HIS A 437 -5.72 -6.87 -13.31
C HIS A 437 -6.67 -5.85 -12.67
N ALA A 438 -6.14 -4.70 -12.24
CA ALA A 438 -6.96 -3.63 -11.66
C ALA A 438 -7.86 -2.93 -12.70
N ALA A 439 -7.39 -2.75 -13.94
CA ALA A 439 -8.13 -2.09 -15.01
C ALA A 439 -9.45 -2.80 -15.35
N ARG A 440 -9.50 -4.14 -15.24
CA ARG A 440 -10.72 -4.97 -15.46
C ARG A 440 -11.89 -4.54 -14.57
N TYR A 441 -11.62 -3.96 -13.40
CA TYR A 441 -12.65 -3.56 -12.44
C TYR A 441 -13.12 -2.11 -12.58
N ILE A 442 -12.52 -1.29 -13.47
CA ILE A 442 -12.99 0.08 -13.72
C ILE A 442 -14.42 0.07 -14.27
N SER A 443 -14.70 -0.75 -15.28
CA SER A 443 -16.03 -0.85 -15.92
C SER A 443 -17.11 -1.28 -14.94
N PHE A 444 -16.77 -2.12 -13.95
CA PHE A 444 -17.66 -2.49 -12.86
C PHE A 444 -17.99 -1.27 -11.97
N LEU A 445 -16.99 -0.53 -11.50
CA LEU A 445 -17.19 0.66 -10.66
C LEU A 445 -18.00 1.74 -11.40
N GLU A 446 -17.77 1.93 -12.70
CA GLU A 446 -18.53 2.86 -13.53
C GLU A 446 -19.98 2.40 -13.75
N GLY A 447 -20.20 1.11 -14.01
CA GLY A 447 -21.53 0.54 -14.22
C GLY A 447 -22.45 0.69 -13.01
N TYR A 448 -21.93 0.52 -11.80
CA TYR A 448 -22.72 0.65 -10.57
C TYR A 448 -22.99 2.11 -10.17
N LYS A 449 -22.08 3.06 -10.46
CA LYS A 449 -22.31 4.51 -10.31
C LYS A 449 -23.61 4.98 -11.00
N LYS A 450 -23.99 4.34 -12.13
CA LYS A 450 -25.20 4.68 -12.88
C LYS A 450 -26.49 4.12 -12.26
N LYS A 451 -26.41 3.07 -11.43
CA LYS A 451 -27.57 2.34 -10.88
C LYS A 451 -28.18 2.94 -9.62
N SER A 452 -27.37 3.53 -8.72
CA SER A 452 -27.83 4.09 -7.45
C SER A 452 -27.43 5.56 -7.32
N SER A 453 -28.42 6.44 -7.12
CA SER A 453 -28.20 7.88 -6.90
C SER A 453 -27.48 8.14 -5.58
N THR A 454 -27.96 7.56 -4.47
CA THR A 454 -27.39 7.71 -3.12
C THR A 454 -25.94 7.24 -3.04
N LEU A 455 -25.54 6.20 -3.78
CA LEU A 455 -24.16 5.67 -3.75
C LEU A 455 -23.20 6.36 -4.73
N ARG A 456 -23.63 7.38 -5.50
CA ARG A 456 -22.77 8.07 -6.49
C ARG A 456 -21.46 8.58 -5.89
N ARG A 457 -21.52 9.24 -4.73
CA ARG A 457 -20.34 9.70 -3.97
C ARG A 457 -19.33 8.57 -3.74
N VAL A 458 -19.82 7.42 -3.28
CA VAL A 458 -18.97 6.27 -2.91
C VAL A 458 -18.28 5.67 -4.13
N TYR A 459 -18.99 5.51 -5.26
CA TYR A 459 -18.37 5.04 -6.50
C TYR A 459 -17.40 6.07 -7.12
N ILE A 460 -17.62 7.37 -6.92
CA ILE A 460 -16.67 8.42 -7.31
C ILE A 460 -15.37 8.30 -6.51
N THR A 461 -15.47 8.19 -5.17
CA THR A 461 -14.30 7.95 -4.30
C THR A 461 -13.60 6.64 -4.67
N ALA A 462 -14.35 5.57 -4.91
CA ALA A 462 -13.79 4.26 -5.27
C ALA A 462 -13.05 4.28 -6.61
N LEU A 463 -13.58 4.96 -7.63
CA LEU A 463 -12.87 5.17 -8.89
C LEU A 463 -11.54 5.89 -8.64
N GLY A 464 -11.56 7.02 -7.93
CA GLY A 464 -10.36 7.78 -7.59
C GLY A 464 -9.33 6.99 -6.78
N ASN A 465 -9.80 6.20 -5.81
CA ASN A 465 -8.99 5.36 -4.95
C ASN A 465 -8.16 4.34 -5.70
N THR A 466 -8.58 3.86 -6.88
CA THR A 466 -7.76 2.95 -7.71
C THR A 466 -6.43 3.56 -8.15
N GLY A 467 -6.34 4.89 -8.23
CA GLY A 467 -5.15 5.60 -8.72
C GLY A 467 -4.79 5.34 -10.19
N LEU A 468 -5.67 4.73 -10.98
CA LEU A 468 -5.42 4.41 -12.39
C LEU A 468 -5.56 5.66 -13.29
N PRO A 469 -4.58 5.98 -14.17
CA PRO A 469 -4.66 7.14 -15.06
C PRO A 469 -5.90 7.14 -15.99
N ALA A 470 -6.42 5.96 -16.32
CA ALA A 470 -7.64 5.79 -17.11
C ALA A 470 -8.92 6.33 -16.43
N VAL A 471 -8.89 6.56 -15.11
CA VAL A 471 -10.02 7.14 -14.35
C VAL A 471 -10.12 8.65 -14.51
N LEU A 472 -9.03 9.35 -14.89
CA LEU A 472 -9.03 10.80 -15.06
C LEU A 472 -10.16 11.33 -15.98
N PRO A 473 -10.35 10.82 -17.22
CA PRO A 473 -11.47 11.27 -18.07
C PRO A 473 -12.85 10.96 -17.46
N LEU A 474 -13.00 9.85 -16.72
CA LEU A 474 -14.26 9.49 -16.07
C LEU A 474 -14.61 10.47 -14.93
N LEU A 475 -13.62 10.98 -14.20
CA LEU A 475 -13.80 12.01 -13.17
C LEU A 475 -14.01 13.40 -13.80
N GLN A 476 -13.24 13.76 -14.84
CA GLN A 476 -13.43 15.01 -15.60
C GLN A 476 -14.85 15.12 -16.16
N ALA A 477 -15.42 14.03 -16.70
CA ALA A 477 -16.80 14.02 -17.18
C ALA A 477 -17.83 14.37 -16.08
N ILE A 478 -17.56 14.04 -14.81
CA ILE A 478 -18.41 14.41 -13.68
C ILE A 478 -18.22 15.87 -13.31
N VAL A 479 -16.97 16.35 -13.26
CA VAL A 479 -16.65 17.76 -12.99
C VAL A 479 -17.32 18.69 -14.02
N ASN A 480 -17.46 18.23 -15.26
CA ASN A 480 -18.07 18.98 -16.36
C ASN A 480 -19.60 18.79 -16.47
N ASP A 481 -20.19 17.81 -15.79
CA ASP A 481 -21.64 17.58 -15.80
C ASP A 481 -22.36 18.69 -15.02
N THR A 482 -23.04 19.59 -15.74
CA THR A 482 -23.82 20.68 -15.14
C THR A 482 -25.08 20.20 -14.41
N LYS A 483 -25.50 18.94 -14.63
CA LYS A 483 -26.59 18.29 -13.88
C LYS A 483 -26.11 17.63 -12.60
N ALA A 484 -24.80 17.45 -12.42
CA ALA A 484 -24.22 17.00 -11.17
C ALA A 484 -24.13 18.17 -10.18
N SER A 485 -24.41 17.91 -8.90
CA SER A 485 -24.33 18.91 -7.84
C SER A 485 -22.89 19.34 -7.57
N SER A 486 -22.73 20.55 -7.00
CA SER A 486 -21.44 21.06 -6.53
C SER A 486 -20.73 20.07 -5.59
N TYR A 487 -21.49 19.29 -4.83
CA TYR A 487 -21.04 18.16 -4.01
C TYR A 487 -20.33 17.09 -4.84
N LEU A 488 -21.04 16.41 -5.75
CA LEU A 488 -20.46 15.33 -6.57
C LEU A 488 -19.32 15.83 -7.48
N ARG A 489 -19.40 17.07 -7.96
CA ARG A 489 -18.35 17.72 -8.77
C ARG A 489 -17.09 17.99 -7.94
N SER A 490 -17.23 18.49 -6.71
CA SER A 490 -16.11 18.68 -5.78
C SER A 490 -15.46 17.33 -5.39
N SER A 491 -16.27 16.33 -5.02
CA SER A 491 -15.78 14.99 -4.72
C SER A 491 -15.03 14.35 -5.90
N ALA A 492 -15.45 14.60 -7.14
CA ALA A 492 -14.75 14.12 -8.33
C ALA A 492 -13.36 14.76 -8.52
N VAL A 493 -13.18 16.04 -8.15
CA VAL A 493 -11.86 16.69 -8.13
C VAL A 493 -10.97 16.06 -7.05
N PHE A 494 -11.44 15.94 -5.80
CA PHE A 494 -10.64 15.33 -4.73
C PHE A 494 -10.33 13.85 -4.97
N SER A 495 -11.19 13.14 -5.70
CA SER A 495 -10.94 11.75 -6.12
C SER A 495 -9.74 11.62 -7.06
N MET A 496 -9.26 12.70 -7.68
CA MET A 496 -8.01 12.71 -8.45
C MET A 496 -6.75 12.68 -7.58
N LYS A 497 -6.85 12.68 -6.23
CA LYS A 497 -5.70 12.93 -5.33
C LYS A 497 -4.47 12.04 -5.53
N TYR A 498 -4.65 10.76 -5.86
CA TYR A 498 -3.51 9.86 -6.12
C TYR A 498 -2.83 10.11 -7.47
N LEU A 499 -3.51 10.76 -8.42
CA LEU A 499 -2.90 11.16 -9.69
C LEU A 499 -1.94 12.35 -9.52
N ALA A 500 -2.06 13.15 -8.44
CA ALA A 500 -1.15 14.25 -8.16
C ALA A 500 0.31 13.79 -7.97
N PHE A 501 0.52 12.59 -7.44
CA PHE A 501 1.84 12.00 -7.23
C PHE A 501 2.38 11.20 -8.42
N ARG A 502 1.50 10.84 -9.38
CA ARG A 502 1.83 9.90 -10.48
C ARG A 502 1.86 10.55 -11.85
N GLU A 503 0.96 11.50 -12.06
CA GLU A 503 0.72 12.23 -13.31
C GLU A 503 0.70 13.75 -13.02
N PRO A 504 1.66 14.31 -12.23
CA PRO A 504 1.57 15.66 -11.68
C PRO A 504 1.31 16.73 -12.76
N SER A 505 2.07 16.70 -13.85
CA SER A 505 1.96 17.68 -14.94
C SER A 505 0.60 17.63 -15.67
N LYS A 506 0.09 16.41 -15.90
CA LYS A 506 -1.20 16.18 -16.58
C LYS A 506 -2.37 16.59 -15.68
N LEU A 507 -2.28 16.29 -14.38
CA LEU A 507 -3.28 16.71 -13.42
C LEU A 507 -3.23 18.23 -13.19
N ALA A 508 -2.04 18.83 -13.00
CA ALA A 508 -1.89 20.27 -12.83
C ALA A 508 -2.54 21.06 -13.98
N THR A 509 -2.35 20.61 -15.22
CA THR A 509 -3.00 21.19 -16.41
C THR A 509 -4.53 21.11 -16.32
N THR A 510 -5.07 19.97 -15.86
CA THR A 510 -6.51 19.78 -15.65
C THR A 510 -7.06 20.70 -14.56
N LEU A 511 -6.38 20.78 -13.41
CA LEU A 511 -6.81 21.58 -12.27
C LEU A 511 -6.74 23.08 -12.56
N LEU A 512 -5.74 23.53 -13.32
CA LEU A 512 -5.65 24.92 -13.81
C LEU A 512 -6.81 25.28 -14.74
N ALA A 513 -7.24 24.37 -15.63
CA ALA A 513 -8.41 24.62 -16.48
C ALA A 513 -9.70 24.77 -15.66
N ILE A 514 -9.90 23.93 -14.64
CA ILE A 514 -11.04 24.02 -13.71
C ILE A 514 -10.99 25.33 -12.90
N TYR A 515 -9.81 25.71 -12.41
CA TYR A 515 -9.61 26.96 -11.66
C TYR A 515 -9.89 28.23 -12.49
N HIS A 516 -9.44 28.25 -13.75
CA HIS A 516 -9.53 29.44 -14.60
C HIS A 516 -10.93 29.68 -15.20
N SER A 517 -11.71 28.63 -15.48
CA SER A 517 -13.10 28.83 -15.93
C SER A 517 -13.99 29.31 -14.76
N ARG A 518 -14.79 30.34 -15.06
CA ARG A 518 -15.78 30.91 -14.13
C ARG A 518 -17.12 30.17 -14.15
N ASP A 519 -17.27 29.19 -15.04
CA ASP A 519 -18.47 28.36 -15.20
C ASP A 519 -18.56 27.25 -14.13
N TYR A 520 -17.45 26.96 -13.46
CA TYR A 520 -17.41 26.04 -12.32
C TYR A 520 -17.86 26.75 -11.02
N PRO A 521 -18.67 26.08 -10.18
CA PRO A 521 -18.99 26.57 -8.84
C PRO A 521 -17.73 26.85 -8.03
N VAL A 522 -17.79 27.89 -7.18
CA VAL A 522 -16.65 28.38 -6.39
C VAL A 522 -15.95 27.26 -5.61
N VAL A 523 -16.71 26.34 -5.00
CA VAL A 523 -16.12 25.23 -4.24
C VAL A 523 -15.36 24.27 -5.15
N VAL A 524 -15.85 23.99 -6.36
CA VAL A 524 -15.13 23.14 -7.34
C VAL A 524 -13.80 23.79 -7.75
N ARG A 525 -13.77 25.12 -7.88
CA ARG A 525 -12.54 25.91 -8.14
C ARG A 525 -11.58 25.89 -6.92
N ILE A 526 -12.10 25.96 -5.70
CA ILE A 526 -11.33 25.80 -4.45
C ILE A 526 -10.74 24.39 -4.36
N SER A 527 -11.51 23.33 -4.63
CA SER A 527 -11.03 21.95 -4.65
C SER A 527 -9.92 21.74 -5.67
N ALA A 528 -10.03 22.38 -6.85
CA ALA A 528 -9.00 22.32 -7.87
C ALA A 528 -7.68 22.97 -7.41
N VAL A 529 -7.73 24.16 -6.81
CA VAL A 529 -6.55 24.84 -6.23
C VAL A 529 -5.97 24.05 -5.05
N SER A 530 -6.83 23.54 -4.17
CA SER A 530 -6.44 22.73 -3.01
C SER A 530 -5.62 21.52 -3.43
N LEU A 531 -6.00 20.83 -4.52
CA LEU A 531 -5.26 19.69 -5.03
C LEU A 531 -4.04 20.11 -5.88
N LEU A 532 -4.11 21.25 -6.56
CA LEU A 532 -3.02 21.77 -7.42
C LEU A 532 -1.74 22.02 -6.63
N PHE A 533 -1.81 22.48 -5.37
CA PHE A 533 -0.61 22.61 -4.54
C PHE A 533 0.14 21.27 -4.37
N PHE A 534 -0.58 20.15 -4.22
CA PHE A 534 0.00 18.81 -4.05
C PHE A 534 0.54 18.20 -5.36
N THR A 535 0.33 18.80 -6.53
CA THR A 535 1.05 18.39 -7.76
C THR A 535 2.47 18.95 -7.84
N CYS A 536 2.92 19.69 -6.81
CA CYS A 536 4.22 20.39 -6.76
C CYS A 536 4.54 21.21 -8.02
N PRO A 537 3.66 22.13 -8.47
CA PRO A 537 3.85 22.86 -9.70
C PRO A 537 4.99 23.89 -9.60
N GLU A 538 5.54 24.28 -10.74
CA GLU A 538 6.59 25.31 -10.86
C GLU A 538 6.20 26.65 -10.23
N LEU A 539 7.20 27.41 -9.76
CA LEU A 539 7.02 28.73 -9.14
C LEU A 539 6.15 29.69 -9.97
N SER A 540 6.24 29.63 -11.30
CA SER A 540 5.43 30.42 -12.24
C SER A 540 3.91 30.24 -12.02
N VAL A 541 3.48 29.03 -11.64
CA VAL A 541 2.08 28.72 -11.32
C VAL A 541 1.69 29.32 -9.98
N TRP A 542 2.55 29.23 -8.95
CA TRP A 542 2.32 29.84 -7.64
C TRP A 542 2.17 31.36 -7.73
N GLN A 543 3.07 32.01 -8.48
CA GLN A 543 3.02 33.44 -8.74
C GLN A 543 1.74 33.83 -9.50
N ARG A 544 1.32 33.04 -10.50
CA ARG A 544 0.06 33.25 -11.23
C ARG A 544 -1.16 33.13 -10.32
N LEU A 545 -1.22 32.12 -9.45
CA LEU A 545 -2.31 31.95 -8.47
C LEU A 545 -2.37 33.14 -7.51
N ALA A 546 -1.22 33.60 -7.01
CA ALA A 546 -1.13 34.77 -6.15
C ALA A 546 -1.63 36.04 -6.85
N ILE A 547 -1.12 36.36 -8.05
CA ILE A 547 -1.55 37.55 -8.83
C ILE A 547 -3.04 37.47 -9.18
N ALA A 548 -3.57 36.29 -9.50
CA ALA A 548 -4.97 36.12 -9.85
C ALA A 548 -5.94 36.49 -8.71
N THR A 549 -5.51 36.47 -7.44
CA THR A 549 -6.34 36.93 -6.30
C THR A 549 -6.74 38.41 -6.37
N TRP A 550 -6.03 39.25 -7.15
CA TRP A 550 -6.41 40.65 -7.37
C TRP A 550 -7.62 40.79 -8.29
N TYR A 551 -7.81 39.85 -9.22
CA TYR A 551 -8.84 39.88 -10.28
C TYR A 551 -9.98 38.87 -10.04
N GLU A 552 -9.91 38.11 -8.94
CA GLU A 552 -10.94 37.15 -8.54
C GLU A 552 -12.04 37.87 -7.74
N PRO A 553 -13.29 37.91 -8.24
CA PRO A 553 -14.39 38.55 -7.52
C PRO A 553 -14.84 37.77 -6.29
N ASN A 554 -14.61 36.45 -6.23
CA ASN A 554 -15.05 35.66 -5.09
C ASN A 554 -14.04 35.65 -3.93
N LEU A 555 -14.40 36.33 -2.83
CA LEU A 555 -13.55 36.45 -1.64
C LEU A 555 -13.24 35.11 -0.95
N ALA A 556 -14.09 34.08 -1.07
CA ALA A 556 -13.79 32.77 -0.47
C ALA A 556 -12.62 32.10 -1.20
N LEU A 557 -12.57 32.17 -2.53
CA LEU A 557 -11.43 31.65 -3.31
C LEU A 557 -10.14 32.48 -3.07
N VAL A 558 -10.26 33.81 -2.94
CA VAL A 558 -9.12 34.69 -2.57
C VAL A 558 -8.58 34.34 -1.18
N SER A 559 -9.45 34.23 -0.18
CA SER A 559 -9.09 33.89 1.21
C SER A 559 -8.46 32.50 1.30
N PHE A 560 -8.99 31.52 0.56
CA PHE A 560 -8.43 30.17 0.50
C PHE A 560 -7.01 30.15 -0.09
N ILE A 561 -6.79 30.85 -1.21
CA ILE A 561 -5.45 30.97 -1.82
C ILE A 561 -4.50 31.69 -0.85
N ARG A 562 -4.93 32.79 -0.25
CA ARG A 562 -4.08 33.59 0.65
C ARG A 562 -3.67 32.80 1.90
N SER A 563 -4.62 32.20 2.62
CA SER A 563 -4.34 31.37 3.80
C SER A 563 -3.47 30.15 3.48
N SER A 564 -3.66 29.55 2.30
CA SER A 564 -2.75 28.50 1.81
C SER A 564 -1.33 29.04 1.61
N LEU A 565 -1.14 30.18 0.94
CA LEU A 565 0.18 30.76 0.73
C LEU A 565 0.85 31.14 2.06
N GLU A 566 0.12 31.75 2.99
CA GLU A 566 0.64 32.16 4.30
C GLU A 566 1.10 30.97 5.14
N THR A 567 0.31 29.89 5.20
CA THR A 567 0.64 28.72 6.04
C THR A 567 1.60 27.74 5.37
N LEU A 568 1.51 27.54 4.04
CA LEU A 568 2.47 26.70 3.32
C LEU A 568 3.88 27.29 3.32
N ALA A 569 4.02 28.62 3.32
CA ALA A 569 5.30 29.32 3.44
C ALA A 569 6.00 29.13 4.80
N GLN A 570 5.30 28.61 5.81
CA GLN A 570 5.81 28.40 7.17
C GLN A 570 6.09 26.92 7.48
N LEU A 571 5.99 26.01 6.50
CA LEU A 571 6.25 24.58 6.73
C LEU A 571 7.73 24.31 6.99
N GLU A 572 8.00 23.65 8.12
CA GLU A 572 9.34 23.22 8.56
C GLU A 572 9.74 21.86 7.97
N ASP A 573 8.77 21.03 7.54
CA ASP A 573 9.04 19.68 7.07
C ASP A 573 9.91 19.70 5.80
N PRO A 574 11.13 19.11 5.82
CA PRO A 574 12.00 19.00 4.65
C PRO A 574 11.32 18.38 3.42
N HIS A 575 10.30 17.53 3.61
CA HIS A 575 9.52 16.94 2.51
C HIS A 575 8.76 17.99 1.69
N TYR A 576 8.29 19.06 2.34
CA TYR A 576 7.54 20.16 1.71
C TYR A 576 8.40 21.41 1.45
N ASN A 577 9.73 21.33 1.58
CA ASN A 577 10.66 22.46 1.40
C ASN A 577 10.46 23.22 0.08
N GLN A 578 10.27 22.51 -1.05
CA GLN A 578 10.01 23.15 -2.34
C GLN A 578 8.65 23.88 -2.37
N MET A 579 7.62 23.30 -1.75
CA MET A 579 6.29 23.91 -1.63
C MET A 579 6.35 25.18 -0.77
N SER A 580 7.05 25.10 0.37
CA SER A 580 7.26 26.22 1.30
C SER A 580 8.00 27.39 0.63
N LYS A 581 9.12 27.11 -0.05
CA LYS A 581 9.85 28.12 -0.84
C LYS A 581 9.00 28.77 -1.93
N ASN A 582 8.25 27.97 -2.69
CA ASN A 582 7.38 28.50 -3.74
C ASN A 582 6.24 29.36 -3.17
N ALA A 583 5.63 28.93 -2.07
CA ALA A 583 4.59 29.69 -1.37
C ALA A 583 5.13 31.02 -0.84
N ALA A 584 6.28 31.01 -0.15
CA ALA A 584 6.94 32.22 0.35
C ALA A 584 7.29 33.21 -0.78
N SER A 585 7.81 32.70 -1.91
CA SER A 585 8.13 33.50 -3.10
C SER A 585 6.91 34.03 -3.87
N ALA A 586 5.71 33.51 -3.61
CA ALA A 586 4.47 33.98 -4.24
C ALA A 586 3.59 34.81 -3.30
N LEU A 587 3.74 34.66 -1.98
CA LEU A 587 2.87 35.26 -0.96
C LEU A 587 2.73 36.79 -1.10
N PHE A 588 3.84 37.50 -1.33
CA PHE A 588 3.83 38.97 -1.45
C PHE A 588 3.09 39.50 -2.69
N LEU A 589 2.86 38.64 -3.69
CA LEU A 589 2.09 38.98 -4.90
C LEU A 589 0.58 38.83 -4.69
N SER A 590 0.15 38.16 -3.61
CA SER A 590 -1.26 37.93 -3.33
C SER A 590 -1.95 39.16 -2.73
N LYS A 591 -3.23 39.35 -3.08
CA LYS A 591 -4.06 40.44 -2.58
C LYS A 591 -4.08 40.44 -1.04
N PRO A 592 -3.75 41.56 -0.37
CA PRO A 592 -3.90 41.67 1.07
C PRO A 592 -5.38 41.55 1.43
N LEU A 593 -5.70 40.57 2.28
CA LEU A 593 -7.04 40.32 2.80
C LEU A 593 -6.91 39.90 4.26
N SER A 594 -7.72 40.51 5.13
CA SER A 594 -7.87 40.06 6.53
C SER A 594 -8.53 38.69 6.54
N LEU A 595 -7.81 37.66 6.98
CA LEU A 595 -8.35 36.31 7.13
C LEU A 595 -9.25 36.26 8.38
N GLY A 596 -10.53 35.93 8.17
CA GLY A 596 -11.52 35.73 9.21
C GLY A 596 -12.06 34.30 9.23
N LEU A 597 -12.64 33.88 10.36
CA LEU A 597 -13.30 32.58 10.52
C LEU A 597 -14.66 32.49 9.81
N ASP A 598 -15.06 33.53 9.06
CA ASP A 598 -16.26 33.60 8.24
C ASP A 598 -15.99 33.33 6.75
N HIS A 599 -14.72 33.48 6.33
CA HIS A 599 -14.22 33.21 4.98
C HIS A 599 -13.61 31.81 4.84
N ALA A 600 -13.60 31.25 3.63
CA ALA A 600 -12.92 29.97 3.38
C ALA A 600 -11.41 30.08 3.61
N TYR A 601 -10.82 29.05 4.21
CA TYR A 601 -9.40 29.01 4.58
C TYR A 601 -8.80 27.62 4.42
N ASN A 602 -7.48 27.56 4.31
CA ASN A 602 -6.69 26.34 4.48
C ASN A 602 -5.45 26.67 5.33
N LEU A 603 -5.37 26.03 6.49
CA LEU A 603 -4.32 26.19 7.48
C LEU A 603 -3.51 24.89 7.52
N VAL A 604 -2.24 24.95 7.15
CA VAL A 604 -1.31 23.81 7.25
C VAL A 604 -0.22 24.14 8.26
N ARG A 605 -0.04 23.30 9.28
CA ARG A 605 0.97 23.47 10.31
C ARG A 605 1.83 22.22 10.41
N THR A 606 3.13 22.43 10.55
CA THR A 606 4.07 21.39 10.99
C THR A 606 4.51 21.61 12.43
N SER A 607 4.77 20.53 13.15
CA SER A 607 5.55 20.53 14.38
C SER A 607 6.64 19.45 14.26
N SER A 608 7.85 19.78 14.69
CA SER A 608 9.02 18.91 14.56
C SER A 608 9.71 18.67 15.90
N THR A 609 10.16 17.44 16.15
CA THR A 609 10.94 17.07 17.34
C THR A 609 12.24 16.43 16.88
N LEU A 610 13.31 17.23 16.88
CA LEU A 610 14.65 16.80 16.43
C LEU A 610 15.13 15.51 17.11
N LYS A 611 14.90 15.36 18.42
CA LYS A 611 15.29 14.17 19.20
C LYS A 611 14.68 12.84 18.71
N LEU A 612 13.48 12.89 18.09
CA LEU A 612 12.73 11.69 17.65
C LEU A 612 12.72 11.55 16.12
N GLU A 613 13.46 12.43 15.41
CA GLU A 613 13.34 12.64 13.95
C GLU A 613 11.87 12.70 13.48
N SER A 614 11.00 13.25 14.33
CA SER A 614 9.56 13.20 14.14
C SER A 614 9.04 14.53 13.61
N VAL A 615 8.13 14.45 12.65
CA VAL A 615 7.41 15.61 12.12
C VAL A 615 5.94 15.26 12.03
N VAL A 616 5.09 16.05 12.66
CA VAL A 616 3.64 15.97 12.50
C VAL A 616 3.19 17.12 11.64
N LEU A 617 2.40 16.83 10.61
CA LEU A 617 1.70 17.83 9.81
C LEU A 617 0.20 17.70 10.09
N GLU A 618 -0.41 18.82 10.43
CA GLU A 618 -1.85 18.97 10.62
C GLU A 618 -2.38 20.00 9.61
N GLN A 619 -3.46 19.65 8.92
CA GLN A 619 -4.13 20.49 7.93
C GLN A 619 -5.60 20.64 8.30
N TRP A 620 -6.07 21.88 8.34
CA TRP A 620 -7.47 22.26 8.55
C TRP A 620 -7.93 23.13 7.39
N SER A 621 -8.93 22.69 6.64
CA SER A 621 -9.48 23.43 5.50
C SER A 621 -10.99 23.56 5.66
N TRP A 622 -11.49 24.80 5.56
CA TRP A 622 -12.92 25.08 5.53
C TRP A 622 -13.25 25.78 4.22
N GLN A 623 -14.09 25.12 3.42
CA GLN A 623 -14.44 25.53 2.07
C GLN A 623 -15.93 25.87 2.06
N ARG A 624 -16.23 27.15 2.20
CA ARG A 624 -17.61 27.66 2.24
C ARG A 624 -18.04 28.16 0.86
N GLY A 625 -18.98 27.46 0.24
CA GLY A 625 -19.71 27.90 -0.94
C GLY A 625 -21.11 28.42 -0.61
N LEU A 626 -21.87 28.74 -1.65
CA LEU A 626 -23.31 28.98 -1.53
C LEU A 626 -24.11 27.68 -1.45
N ASP A 627 -23.67 26.65 -2.19
CA ASP A 627 -24.41 25.39 -2.35
C ASP A 627 -23.86 24.26 -1.46
N LEU A 628 -22.58 24.33 -1.10
CA LEU A 628 -21.80 23.28 -0.44
C LEU A 628 -20.86 23.90 0.59
N THR A 629 -20.81 23.29 1.78
CA THR A 629 -19.79 23.53 2.79
C THR A 629 -18.99 22.25 2.98
N THR A 630 -17.65 22.34 2.91
CA THR A 630 -16.73 21.22 3.20
C THR A 630 -15.83 21.61 4.36
N LEU A 631 -15.80 20.79 5.41
CA LEU A 631 -14.80 20.84 6.47
C LEU A 631 -13.84 19.65 6.31
N TYR A 632 -12.55 19.93 6.21
CA TYR A 632 -11.50 18.94 6.01
C TYR A 632 -10.46 19.05 7.12
N TYR A 633 -10.10 17.90 7.68
CA TYR A 633 -8.98 17.76 8.61
C TYR A 633 -8.11 16.57 8.21
N ARG A 634 -6.79 16.75 8.25
CA ARG A 634 -5.81 15.69 8.00
C ARG A 634 -4.65 15.81 8.97
N ARG A 635 -4.24 14.69 9.53
CA ARG A 635 -3.01 14.55 10.32
C ARG A 635 -2.14 13.43 9.78
N THR A 636 -0.90 13.78 9.48
CA THR A 636 0.16 12.85 9.06
C THR A 636 1.35 12.96 10.00
N SER A 637 1.96 11.83 10.36
CA SER A 637 3.14 11.78 11.22
C SER A 637 4.26 11.05 10.49
N ARG A 638 5.41 11.70 10.35
CA ARG A 638 6.64 11.11 9.83
C ARG A 638 7.57 10.81 11.01
N LEU A 639 8.08 9.58 11.09
CA LEU A 639 8.98 9.08 12.13
C LEU A 639 10.13 8.33 11.46
N ALA A 640 11.38 8.70 11.74
CA ALA A 640 12.59 8.07 11.16
C ALA A 640 12.56 7.95 9.62
N GLY A 641 11.85 8.84 8.92
CA GLY A 641 11.68 8.79 7.46
C GLY A 641 10.54 7.91 6.95
N LEU A 642 9.79 7.21 7.80
CA LEU A 642 8.52 6.54 7.46
C LEU A 642 7.35 7.50 7.65
N SER A 643 6.40 7.56 6.70
CA SER A 643 5.30 8.53 6.69
C SER A 643 3.92 7.88 6.87
N ARG A 644 3.24 8.20 7.96
CA ARG A 644 1.89 7.71 8.30
C ARG A 644 0.82 8.74 7.98
N LEU A 645 -0.28 8.32 7.36
CA LEU A 645 -1.57 8.98 7.54
C LEU A 645 -2.19 8.47 8.84
N ASN A 646 -2.31 9.32 9.86
CA ASN A 646 -2.96 8.94 11.12
C ASN A 646 -4.48 8.95 10.91
N ILE A 647 -4.99 10.10 10.47
CA ILE A 647 -6.40 10.36 10.24
C ILE A 647 -6.58 11.40 9.13
N GLU A 648 -7.56 11.18 8.26
CA GLU A 648 -8.11 12.15 7.30
C GLU A 648 -9.64 12.09 7.45
N THR A 649 -10.27 13.24 7.67
CA THR A 649 -11.71 13.38 7.85
C THR A 649 -12.24 14.53 7.01
N GLU A 650 -13.36 14.29 6.34
CA GLU A 650 -14.01 15.21 5.42
C GLU A 650 -15.51 15.18 5.74
N LEU A 651 -16.09 16.34 6.08
CA LEU A 651 -17.52 16.53 6.27
C LEU A 651 -18.03 17.43 5.15
N ASN A 652 -18.83 16.87 4.24
CA ASN A 652 -19.47 17.58 3.15
C ASN A 652 -20.95 17.78 3.46
N ILE A 653 -21.44 19.01 3.36
CA ILE A 653 -22.85 19.35 3.57
C ILE A 653 -23.30 20.27 2.43
N ALA A 654 -24.10 19.75 1.50
CA ALA A 654 -24.90 20.59 0.61
C ALA A 654 -26.13 21.11 1.37
N ASN A 655 -26.47 22.39 1.19
CA ASN A 655 -27.55 23.07 1.93
C ASN A 655 -27.38 22.99 3.47
N THR A 656 -26.39 23.73 3.99
CA THR A 656 -26.04 23.76 5.42
C THR A 656 -27.19 24.25 6.31
N ASP A 657 -28.04 25.17 5.82
CA ASP A 657 -29.19 25.66 6.58
C ASP A 657 -30.18 24.52 6.88
N SER A 658 -30.53 23.72 5.86
CA SER A 658 -31.37 22.54 6.03
C SER A 658 -30.75 21.49 6.95
N PHE A 659 -29.42 21.31 6.90
CA PHE A 659 -28.73 20.37 7.80
C PHE A 659 -28.78 20.82 9.26
N LEU A 660 -28.62 22.12 9.53
CA LEU A 660 -28.74 22.68 10.88
C LEU A 660 -30.17 22.56 11.42
N THR A 661 -31.20 22.73 10.58
CA THR A 661 -32.59 22.46 10.98
C THR A 661 -32.78 20.99 11.37
N VAL A 662 -32.29 20.03 10.58
CA VAL A 662 -32.37 18.59 10.92
C VAL A 662 -31.64 18.28 12.23
N LEU A 663 -30.45 18.84 12.45
CA LEU A 663 -29.73 18.66 13.72
C LEU A 663 -30.49 19.28 14.91
N GLN A 664 -31.15 20.41 14.73
CA GLN A 664 -31.97 21.03 15.77
C GLN A 664 -33.19 20.15 16.10
N GLU A 665 -33.89 19.62 15.09
CA GLU A 665 -35.02 18.68 15.26
C GLU A 665 -34.59 17.40 16.01
N VAL A 666 -33.38 16.90 15.77
CA VAL A 666 -32.85 15.67 16.43
C VAL A 666 -32.44 15.93 17.88
N VAL A 667 -31.84 17.09 18.19
CA VAL A 667 -31.37 17.42 19.55
C VAL A 667 -32.50 17.98 20.43
N PHE A 668 -33.43 18.72 19.82
CA PHE A 668 -34.58 19.34 20.47
C PHE A 668 -35.85 18.99 19.69
N PRO A 669 -36.35 17.73 19.78
CA PRO A 669 -37.59 17.34 19.13
C PRO A 669 -38.75 18.21 19.61
N SER A 670 -39.37 18.91 18.66
CA SER A 670 -40.54 19.75 18.90
C SER A 670 -41.80 18.89 18.82
N ASP A 671 -42.58 18.84 19.90
CA ASP A 671 -43.95 18.28 19.88
C ASP A 671 -44.86 19.02 18.87
N ASP A 672 -44.49 20.25 18.52
CA ASP A 672 -45.18 21.09 17.56
C ASP A 672 -44.57 20.95 16.16
N ILE A 673 -45.13 20.01 15.39
CA ILE A 673 -44.88 19.81 13.94
C ILE A 673 -45.37 20.97 13.05
N THR A 674 -45.96 22.03 13.62
CA THR A 674 -46.48 23.19 12.85
C THR A 674 -45.58 24.43 12.90
N GLN A 675 -44.35 24.34 13.42
CA GLN A 675 -43.41 25.48 13.51
C GLN A 675 -42.78 25.97 12.18
N THR A 676 -43.57 26.05 11.12
CA THR A 676 -43.56 27.31 10.35
C THR A 676 -44.51 28.26 11.03
N ARG A 677 -43.99 29.12 11.94
CA ARG A 677 -44.78 30.21 12.56
C ARG A 677 -45.58 30.90 11.44
N PRO A 678 -46.92 30.91 11.49
CA PRO A 678 -47.70 31.45 10.39
C PRO A 678 -47.27 32.91 10.18
N PRO A 679 -46.95 33.32 8.93
CA PRO A 679 -46.46 34.67 8.69
C PRO A 679 -47.52 35.66 9.16
N ILE A 680 -47.19 36.45 10.19
CA ILE A 680 -48.07 37.45 10.78
C ILE A 680 -48.49 38.40 9.66
N ARG A 681 -49.75 38.27 9.23
CA ARG A 681 -50.18 38.74 7.90
C ARG A 681 -50.11 40.27 7.75
N ASP A 682 -50.21 40.99 8.86
CA ASP A 682 -50.42 42.45 8.89
C ASP A 682 -49.31 43.25 9.60
N LEU A 683 -48.08 42.71 9.64
CA LEU A 683 -46.92 43.47 10.11
C LEU A 683 -46.47 44.49 9.06
N LYS A 684 -46.62 45.79 9.33
CA LYS A 684 -45.95 46.86 8.57
C LYS A 684 -44.45 46.59 8.57
N LYS A 685 -43.85 46.38 7.39
CA LYS A 685 -42.47 45.90 7.16
C LYS A 685 -42.20 44.42 7.48
N SER A 686 -43.16 43.52 7.25
CA SER A 686 -42.92 42.06 7.30
C SER A 686 -41.83 41.61 6.32
N THR A 687 -41.20 40.46 6.54
CA THR A 687 -40.23 39.86 5.62
C THR A 687 -40.82 39.63 4.22
N LYS A 688 -42.12 39.32 4.13
CA LYS A 688 -42.84 39.26 2.85
C LYS A 688 -42.95 40.64 2.18
N TRP A 689 -43.29 41.69 2.93
CA TRP A 689 -43.28 43.06 2.39
C TRP A 689 -41.89 43.46 1.88
N ILE A 690 -40.82 43.10 2.60
CA ILE A 690 -39.43 43.34 2.16
C ILE A 690 -39.13 42.58 0.87
N HIS A 691 -39.46 41.28 0.82
CA HIS A 691 -39.30 40.41 -0.35
C HIS A 691 -40.02 40.97 -1.59
N ASP A 692 -41.29 41.34 -1.44
CA ASP A 692 -42.13 41.82 -2.54
C ASP A 692 -41.73 43.24 -2.99
N THR A 693 -41.30 44.11 -2.06
CA THR A 693 -40.83 45.48 -2.36
C THR A 693 -39.46 45.48 -3.05
N LEU A 694 -38.52 44.65 -2.58
CA LEU A 694 -37.17 44.54 -3.13
C LEU A 694 -37.07 43.54 -4.30
N LYS A 695 -38.18 42.89 -4.68
CA LYS A 695 -38.26 41.84 -5.71
C LYS A 695 -37.20 40.74 -5.50
N ILE A 696 -36.99 40.34 -4.25
CA ILE A 696 -36.03 39.30 -3.90
C ILE A 696 -36.55 37.97 -4.43
N ALA A 697 -35.82 37.31 -5.32
CA ALA A 697 -36.15 35.94 -5.70
C ALA A 697 -35.67 34.97 -4.58
N PRO A 698 -36.50 34.00 -4.15
CA PRO A 698 -36.06 32.98 -3.21
C PRO A 698 -34.93 32.14 -3.82
N ARG A 699 -33.84 31.94 -3.07
CA ARG A 699 -32.69 31.16 -3.55
C ARG A 699 -33.09 29.69 -3.69
N LEU A 700 -32.95 29.16 -4.91
CA LEU A 700 -32.93 27.72 -5.16
C LEU A 700 -31.64 27.12 -4.60
N LEU A 701 -31.69 26.66 -3.35
CA LEU A 701 -30.63 25.83 -2.75
C LEU A 701 -30.74 24.38 -3.24
N PRO A 702 -29.62 23.62 -3.29
CA PRO A 702 -29.67 22.20 -3.55
C PRO A 702 -30.47 21.46 -2.47
N HIS A 703 -30.87 20.22 -2.76
CA HIS A 703 -31.39 19.34 -1.72
C HIS A 703 -30.28 18.98 -0.71
N LEU A 704 -30.69 18.71 0.53
CA LEU A 704 -29.78 18.19 1.55
C LEU A 704 -29.18 16.86 1.09
N GLU A 705 -27.88 16.87 0.84
CA GLU A 705 -27.02 15.72 0.56
C GLU A 705 -25.63 16.00 1.12
N GLY A 706 -24.95 14.95 1.56
CA GLY A 706 -23.62 15.08 2.14
C GLY A 706 -23.05 13.76 2.60
N ASP A 707 -21.87 13.83 3.22
CA ASP A 707 -21.23 12.69 3.84
C ASP A 707 -20.27 13.08 4.96
N LEU A 708 -20.15 12.21 5.96
CA LEU A 708 -18.99 12.13 6.82
C LEU A 708 -18.07 11.02 6.28
N HIS A 709 -16.91 11.42 5.78
CA HIS A 709 -15.85 10.54 5.30
C HIS A 709 -14.71 10.52 6.32
N VAL A 710 -14.35 9.32 6.77
CA VAL A 710 -13.28 9.08 7.75
C VAL A 710 -12.32 8.05 7.18
N LYS A 711 -11.03 8.36 7.25
CA LYS A 711 -9.94 7.50 6.81
C LYS A 711 -8.87 7.41 7.88
N LEU A 712 -8.61 6.19 8.33
CA LEU A 712 -7.61 5.86 9.35
C LEU A 712 -6.50 5.02 8.73
N ASN A 713 -5.25 5.27 9.13
CA ASN A 713 -4.10 4.43 8.79
C ASN A 713 -3.98 4.10 7.28
N GLN A 714 -4.22 5.08 6.41
CA GLN A 714 -4.11 5.01 4.95
C GLN A 714 -5.07 4.05 4.20
N LEU A 715 -5.66 3.04 4.84
CA LEU A 715 -6.46 2.00 4.15
C LEU A 715 -7.83 1.72 4.77
N GLN A 716 -8.04 1.98 6.05
CA GLN A 716 -9.35 1.82 6.67
C GLN A 716 -10.19 3.07 6.37
N GLU A 717 -11.13 2.96 5.44
CA GLU A 717 -11.88 4.09 4.90
C GLU A 717 -13.39 3.85 5.00
N ARG A 718 -14.12 4.87 5.46
CA ARG A 718 -15.54 4.82 5.75
C ARG A 718 -16.20 6.10 5.24
N ILE A 719 -17.28 5.94 4.48
CA ILE A 719 -18.19 7.03 4.12
C ILE A 719 -19.53 6.72 4.76
N LEU A 720 -20.09 7.73 5.44
CA LEU A 720 -21.42 7.74 6.03
C LEU A 720 -22.22 8.82 5.28
N PRO A 721 -22.87 8.47 4.16
CA PRO A 721 -23.64 9.43 3.39
C PRO A 721 -24.94 9.77 4.12
N PHE A 722 -25.37 11.03 4.00
CA PHE A 722 -26.66 11.49 4.50
C PHE A 722 -27.40 12.27 3.41
N ASP A 723 -28.70 12.03 3.31
CA ASP A 723 -29.62 12.70 2.40
C ASP A 723 -30.97 12.93 3.11
N LYS A 724 -31.98 13.42 2.39
CA LYS A 724 -33.33 13.63 2.93
C LYS A 724 -33.97 12.40 3.57
N LYS A 725 -33.57 11.16 3.26
CA LYS A 725 -34.07 9.96 3.93
C LYS A 725 -33.59 9.87 5.37
N LEU A 726 -32.37 10.35 5.67
CA LEU A 726 -31.87 10.35 7.04
C LEU A 726 -32.77 11.19 7.97
N GLN A 727 -33.35 12.30 7.49
CA GLN A 727 -34.34 13.06 8.26
C GLN A 727 -35.60 12.24 8.56
N VAL A 728 -36.05 11.40 7.62
CA VAL A 728 -37.21 10.51 7.80
C VAL A 728 -36.88 9.33 8.71
N ASP A 729 -35.67 8.78 8.63
CA ASP A 729 -35.23 7.63 9.41
C ASP A 729 -34.76 8.00 10.83
N LEU A 730 -34.39 9.26 11.09
CA LEU A 730 -34.15 9.81 12.44
C LEU A 730 -35.42 10.33 13.14
N ALA A 731 -36.49 10.58 12.38
CA ALA A 731 -37.80 10.98 12.90
C ALA A 731 -38.74 9.78 13.16
N ARG A 732 -38.22 8.55 13.04
CA ARG A 732 -38.90 7.26 13.30
C ARG A 732 -38.28 6.56 14.49
#